data_AF-A0AAN6ZRQ4-F1
#
_entry.id   AF-A0AAN6ZRQ4-F1
#
_cell.length_a   1.000
_cell.length_b   1.000
_cell.length_c   1.000
_cell.angle_alpha   90.00
_cell.angle_beta   90.00
_cell.angle_gamma   90.00
#
_symmetry.space_group_name_H-M   'P 1'
#
loop_
_entity.id
_entity.type
_entity.pdbx_description
1 polymer ?
#
loop_
_entity_poly.entity_id
_entity_poly.type
_entity_poly.pdbx_seq_one_letter_code
_entity_poly.pdbx_strand_id
1 'polypeptide(L)'
;MNSPSAHCRRALHRHITLPKDSIWITDGLLAHAFDRFCRVSTTFTRKASKVPGPLEAQRRLGRRRMAVANDWHGPPTPPPWAFLMPLNLTRWTWKPPTPTEARRSNPSRLADSTAALAALLPQWLRESSQELDGLSMVAMANAAGSDQAASDPAPLVAPTDPQAAFMDGFRRAADGVHNRRFLFEVNKICGQMRQRIILGDISPGEVLALSNEIWRTLESRLPGSPRGRRWSLSFCRAIISGLSASKVFPASSLDTRFWNAFFSQVSKLPVNDTVCNLFAKALATMPIAYRSHVSGRLLSVLASFFSAWNHSTSPLEGSEIGRLTDMAILGGMYAKQQEVRALPASLRQALTISDVLQDASQEATKEFCSMAYTEVLKEILNGVTDGRMLRYGWLYILARNPDVNQDFFFDFAASLSEGSLHLPPLSVVEVSSLLLTQWGSRGYLRAPKEVYKSYRRHCGTRDEAALASLFLAVFARGEEETKTGLYYSAWKFLTRIRRKDYVLRSLQFDTSTGMLPVRMLEDLAFTADDHNIAVQLHDLWSEDLKSDPGHRRTQPQWFPGVFDKYAETMIHDAKLSPKEIWRVLDIGKLERPPLHAQLRHHRGTFGQRRAAVVEKMAHAFTEAPHLTNRAAFRHVSRSLAFLREIRGPGGVPEAVIQDLYQIITQDLWEERPGRTMRLLWFLRIIEQRHGLEMAWHCRVALRRWRARLKQIVMRKYGIKNIESRSTSGW
;
A
#
# COMPACT_ATOMS: atom_id res chain seq x y z
N MET A 1 -43.89 14.81 51.72
CA MET A 1 -42.97 14.22 50.71
C MET A 1 -41.68 15.02 50.74
N ASN A 2 -40.62 14.43 51.28
CA ASN A 2 -39.36 15.09 51.57
C ASN A 2 -38.48 15.14 50.31
N SER A 3 -37.87 16.30 50.03
CA SER A 3 -36.87 16.41 48.96
C SER A 3 -35.54 15.80 49.41
N PRO A 4 -34.81 15.07 48.55
CA PRO A 4 -33.50 14.56 48.92
C PRO A 4 -32.44 15.66 48.79
N SER A 5 -31.81 15.95 49.92
CA SER A 5 -30.66 16.84 50.10
C SER A 5 -29.43 16.36 49.32
N ALA A 6 -28.91 17.18 48.42
CA ALA A 6 -27.66 16.94 47.70
C ALA A 6 -26.44 17.00 48.64
N HIS A 7 -25.73 15.87 48.79
CA HIS A 7 -24.50 15.70 49.56
C HIS A 7 -23.22 16.19 48.83
N CYS A 8 -23.25 17.36 48.19
CA CYS A 8 -22.08 17.91 47.47
C CYS A 8 -21.69 19.32 47.94
N ARG A 9 -21.76 19.61 49.24
CA ARG A 9 -21.26 20.89 49.80
C ARG A 9 -20.02 20.77 50.69
N ARG A 10 -19.54 19.56 51.03
CA ARG A 10 -18.34 19.39 51.90
C ARG A 10 -17.00 19.52 51.18
N ALA A 11 -16.95 19.46 49.84
CA ALA A 11 -15.69 19.59 49.11
C ALA A 11 -15.25 21.06 48.87
N LEU A 12 -16.18 22.02 48.92
CA LEU A 12 -15.90 23.44 48.65
C LEU A 12 -15.51 24.26 49.89
N HIS A 13 -15.59 23.69 51.10
CA HIS A 13 -15.24 24.38 52.36
C HIS A 13 -13.89 23.95 52.96
N ARG A 14 -13.05 23.22 52.22
CA ARG A 14 -11.65 23.05 52.65
C ARG A 14 -10.91 24.35 52.34
N HIS A 15 -10.71 25.17 53.37
CA HIS A 15 -9.71 26.23 53.35
C HIS A 15 -8.35 25.62 53.00
N ILE A 16 -7.92 25.83 51.76
CA ILE A 16 -6.56 25.51 51.33
C ILE A 16 -5.67 26.57 51.97
N THR A 17 -5.04 26.24 53.10
CA THR A 17 -3.95 27.03 53.64
C THR A 17 -2.82 27.05 52.62
N LEU A 18 -2.60 28.22 52.01
CA LEU A 18 -1.47 28.45 51.10
C LEU A 18 -0.16 28.17 51.85
N PRO A 19 0.68 27.23 51.38
CA PRO A 19 2.08 27.18 51.81
C PRO A 19 2.75 28.51 51.42
N LYS A 20 3.54 29.10 52.32
CA LYS A 20 4.23 30.38 52.11
C LYS A 20 5.32 30.35 51.01
N ASP A 21 5.53 29.21 50.38
CA ASP A 21 6.46 29.05 49.26
C ASP A 21 5.68 28.89 47.95
N SER A 22 5.27 30.01 47.37
CA SER A 22 4.75 30.03 46.00
C SER A 22 5.92 29.86 45.03
N ILE A 23 6.10 28.63 44.53
CA ILE A 23 7.01 28.38 43.40
C ILE A 23 6.36 28.99 42.16
N TRP A 24 6.97 30.04 41.61
CA TRP A 24 6.55 30.63 40.35
C TRP A 24 6.89 29.66 39.22
N ILE A 25 5.88 28.99 38.69
CA ILE A 25 5.98 28.15 37.50
C ILE A 25 5.74 29.06 36.30
N THR A 26 6.70 29.17 35.40
CA THR A 26 6.51 29.90 34.14
C THR A 26 5.50 29.17 33.26
N ASP A 27 4.72 29.93 32.46
CA ASP A 27 3.74 29.35 31.55
C ASP A 27 4.35 28.31 30.59
N GLY A 28 5.62 28.50 30.21
CA GLY A 28 6.36 27.52 29.40
C GLY A 28 6.59 26.19 30.12
N LEU A 29 6.91 26.21 31.41
CA LEU A 29 7.12 24.99 32.20
C LEU A 29 5.79 24.30 32.51
N LEU A 30 4.73 25.07 32.73
CA LEU A 30 3.36 24.55 32.86
C LEU A 30 2.89 23.89 31.56
N ALA A 31 3.07 24.57 30.41
CA ALA A 31 2.70 24.04 29.10
C ALA A 31 3.47 22.76 28.76
N HIS A 32 4.77 22.72 29.03
CA HIS A 32 5.61 21.53 28.83
C HIS A 32 5.22 20.37 29.76
N ALA A 33 4.95 20.65 31.04
CA ALA A 33 4.47 19.64 31.99
C ALA A 33 3.09 19.10 31.58
N PHE A 34 2.19 19.96 31.09
CA PHE A 34 0.87 19.58 30.60
C PHE A 34 0.95 18.76 29.31
N ASP A 35 1.81 19.11 28.36
CA ASP A 35 2.06 18.32 27.14
C ASP A 35 2.63 16.93 27.50
N ARG A 36 3.59 16.86 28.44
CA ARG A 36 4.12 15.58 28.96
C ARG A 36 3.03 14.76 29.65
N PHE A 37 2.17 15.39 30.45
CA PHE A 37 1.03 14.73 31.06
C PHE A 37 0.06 14.18 30.01
N CYS A 38 -0.26 14.96 28.96
CA CYS A 38 -1.16 14.52 27.89
C CYS A 38 -0.56 13.34 27.10
N ARG A 39 0.74 13.36 26.82
CA ARG A 39 1.44 12.26 26.14
C ARG A 39 1.43 10.97 26.98
N VAL A 40 1.70 11.06 28.28
CA VAL A 40 1.74 9.89 29.18
C VAL A 40 0.33 9.36 29.51
N SER A 41 -0.66 10.24 29.67
CA SER A 41 -2.02 9.89 30.12
C SER A 41 -2.89 9.20 29.06
N THR A 42 -2.45 9.15 27.79
CA THR A 42 -3.19 8.50 26.70
C THR A 42 -3.25 6.96 26.80
N THR A 43 -2.59 6.36 27.80
CA THR A 43 -2.55 4.90 27.99
C THR A 43 -3.54 4.34 29.02
N PHE A 44 -4.37 5.16 29.66
CA PHE A 44 -5.47 4.68 30.49
C PHE A 44 -6.83 5.02 29.86
N THR A 45 -7.25 4.21 28.88
CA THR A 45 -8.67 4.01 28.65
C THR A 45 -9.26 3.32 29.87
N ARG A 46 -9.59 4.10 30.91
CA ARG A 46 -10.54 3.64 31.92
C ARG A 46 -11.78 3.19 31.15
N LYS A 47 -12.06 1.89 31.17
CA LYS A 47 -13.35 1.32 30.78
C LYS A 47 -14.39 1.87 31.76
N ALA A 48 -14.80 3.12 31.54
CA ALA A 48 -15.91 3.73 32.25
C ALA A 48 -17.16 2.95 31.84
N SER A 49 -17.88 2.47 32.85
CA SER A 49 -19.15 1.75 32.78
C SER A 49 -20.08 2.29 31.69
N LYS A 50 -20.82 1.38 31.02
CA LYS A 50 -21.89 1.65 30.04
C LYS A 50 -23.12 2.39 30.60
N VAL A 51 -22.96 3.18 31.66
CA VAL A 51 -24.02 4.03 32.20
C VAL A 51 -23.71 5.46 31.73
N PRO A 52 -24.54 6.07 30.87
CA PRO A 52 -24.37 7.46 30.49
C PRO A 52 -24.38 8.32 31.75
N GLY A 53 -23.36 9.15 31.94
CA GLY A 53 -23.33 10.08 33.05
C GLY A 53 -24.53 11.03 33.01
N PRO A 54 -24.89 11.67 34.14
CA PRO A 54 -26.08 12.52 34.25
C PRO A 54 -26.16 13.65 33.20
N LEU A 55 -25.00 14.16 32.74
CA LEU A 55 -24.92 15.15 31.67
C LEU A 55 -25.25 14.58 30.27
N GLU A 56 -24.91 13.32 30.01
CA GLU A 56 -25.21 12.64 28.75
C GLU A 56 -26.70 12.24 28.70
N ALA A 57 -27.30 11.89 29.84
CA ALA A 57 -28.74 11.68 29.96
C ALA A 57 -29.52 12.97 29.67
N GLN A 58 -29.06 14.12 30.18
CA GLN A 58 -29.66 15.43 29.87
C GLN A 58 -29.50 15.83 28.41
N ARG A 59 -28.32 15.62 27.80
CA ARG A 59 -28.13 15.85 26.34
C ARG A 59 -29.10 15.01 25.50
N ARG A 60 -29.32 13.74 25.88
CA ARG A 60 -30.27 12.86 25.18
C ARG A 60 -31.72 13.27 25.39
N LEU A 61 -32.09 13.75 26.58
CA LEU A 61 -33.40 14.34 26.86
C LEU A 61 -33.65 15.61 26.02
N GLY A 62 -32.64 16.47 25.89
CA GLY A 62 -32.69 17.66 25.03
C GLY A 62 -32.90 17.31 23.55
N ARG A 63 -32.19 16.29 23.03
CA ARG A 63 -32.38 15.83 21.64
C ARG A 63 -33.76 15.23 21.39
N ARG A 64 -34.35 14.54 22.37
CA ARG A 64 -35.73 14.01 22.25
C ARG A 64 -36.77 15.13 22.20
N ARG A 65 -36.59 16.22 22.96
CA ARG A 65 -37.48 17.39 22.89
C ARG A 65 -37.37 18.15 21.57
N MET A 66 -36.17 18.22 20.97
CA MET A 66 -35.96 18.81 19.64
C MET A 66 -36.55 17.96 18.50
N ALA A 67 -36.57 16.63 18.64
CA ALA A 67 -37.20 15.76 17.64
C ALA A 67 -38.73 15.94 17.58
N VAL A 68 -39.38 16.18 18.73
CA VAL A 68 -40.82 16.48 18.80
C VAL A 68 -41.15 17.87 18.23
N ALA A 69 -40.22 18.82 18.29
CA ALA A 69 -40.39 20.15 17.68
C ALA A 69 -40.16 20.15 16.16
N ASN A 70 -39.44 19.16 15.62
CA ASN A 70 -39.11 19.06 14.19
C ASN A 70 -40.18 18.37 13.32
N ASP A 71 -41.31 17.96 13.91
CA ASP A 71 -42.46 17.43 13.16
C ASP A 71 -43.11 18.46 12.21
N TRP A 72 -42.67 19.73 12.24
CA TRP A 72 -43.16 20.80 11.36
C TRP A 72 -42.37 20.96 10.05
N HIS A 73 -41.21 20.29 9.88
CA HIS A 73 -40.34 20.50 8.70
C HIS A 73 -39.85 19.21 7.99
N GLY A 74 -40.51 18.07 8.22
CA GLY A 74 -40.32 16.89 7.37
C GLY A 74 -41.14 16.99 6.07
N PRO A 75 -40.71 16.35 4.96
CA PRO A 75 -41.58 16.15 3.81
C PRO A 75 -42.87 15.43 4.28
N PRO A 76 -44.07 15.83 3.81
CA PRO A 76 -45.31 15.30 4.35
C PRO A 76 -45.33 13.79 4.12
N THR A 77 -45.50 13.05 5.22
CA THR A 77 -46.00 11.68 5.12
C THR A 77 -47.31 11.76 4.33
N PRO A 78 -47.46 10.98 3.26
CA PRO A 78 -48.64 11.09 2.42
C PRO A 78 -49.88 10.81 3.28
N PRO A 79 -50.93 11.64 3.16
CA PRO A 79 -52.12 11.53 3.99
C PRO A 79 -52.79 10.15 3.81
N PRO A 80 -53.57 9.67 4.78
CA PRO A 80 -54.07 8.28 4.82
C PRO A 80 -54.85 7.82 3.58
N TRP A 81 -55.41 8.74 2.79
CA TRP A 81 -56.12 8.45 1.54
C TRP A 81 -55.19 8.21 0.33
N ALA A 82 -53.90 8.54 0.43
CA ALA A 82 -52.90 8.30 -0.62
C ALA A 82 -52.40 6.83 -0.65
N PHE A 83 -52.84 6.01 0.31
CA PHE A 83 -52.66 4.56 0.27
C PHE A 83 -53.89 3.94 -0.39
N LEU A 84 -53.71 3.36 -1.58
CA LEU A 84 -54.78 2.71 -2.37
C LEU A 84 -55.42 1.49 -1.65
N MET A 85 -54.91 1.08 -0.50
CA MET A 85 -55.52 0.11 0.41
C MET A 85 -55.31 0.54 1.87
N PRO A 86 -56.35 0.47 2.75
CA PRO A 86 -56.16 0.65 4.18
C PRO A 86 -55.24 -0.44 4.74
N LEU A 87 -54.06 -0.04 5.19
CA LEU A 87 -53.09 -0.93 5.85
C LEU A 87 -53.71 -1.45 7.15
N ASN A 88 -54.06 -2.73 7.19
CA ASN A 88 -54.52 -3.37 8.41
C ASN A 88 -53.35 -3.59 9.37
N LEU A 89 -53.11 -2.60 10.23
CA LEU A 89 -52.00 -2.57 11.20
C LEU A 89 -52.12 -3.67 12.28
N THR A 90 -53.28 -4.34 12.42
CA THR A 90 -53.43 -5.45 13.39
C THR A 90 -52.64 -6.70 13.01
N ARG A 91 -52.15 -6.79 11.77
CA ARG A 91 -51.35 -7.91 11.25
C ARG A 91 -49.90 -7.53 10.98
N TRP A 92 -49.47 -6.32 11.34
CA TRP A 92 -48.10 -5.87 11.10
C TRP A 92 -47.15 -6.53 12.09
N THR A 93 -46.38 -7.52 11.61
CA THR A 93 -45.26 -8.10 12.35
C THR A 93 -43.96 -7.68 11.70
N TRP A 94 -43.11 -6.97 12.45
CA TRP A 94 -41.76 -6.67 11.99
C TRP A 94 -40.97 -7.96 11.80
N LYS A 95 -40.37 -8.13 10.62
CA LYS A 95 -39.36 -9.17 10.35
C LYS A 95 -38.03 -8.50 10.00
N PRO A 96 -36.89 -8.99 10.51
CA PRO A 96 -35.59 -8.44 10.18
C PRO A 96 -35.30 -8.57 8.69
N PRO A 97 -34.57 -7.61 8.07
CA PRO A 97 -34.18 -7.69 6.67
C PRO A 97 -33.35 -8.96 6.43
N THR A 98 -33.72 -9.74 5.41
CA THR A 98 -33.02 -10.96 5.03
C THR A 98 -31.58 -10.64 4.60
N PRO A 99 -30.55 -11.37 5.08
CA PRO A 99 -29.17 -11.15 4.69
C PRO A 99 -28.97 -11.30 3.18
N THR A 100 -28.06 -10.50 2.64
CA THR A 100 -27.83 -10.29 1.19
C THR A 100 -27.57 -11.58 0.42
N GLU A 101 -27.06 -12.61 1.08
CA GLU A 101 -26.77 -13.95 0.51
C GLU A 101 -28.05 -14.69 0.11
N ALA A 102 -29.16 -14.53 0.86
CA ALA A 102 -30.43 -15.20 0.57
C ALA A 102 -31.21 -14.55 -0.61
N ARG A 103 -30.86 -13.33 -1.02
CA ARG A 103 -31.48 -12.65 -2.18
C ARG A 103 -30.92 -13.14 -3.51
N ARG A 104 -29.74 -13.76 -3.54
CA ARG A 104 -29.09 -14.19 -4.78
C ARG A 104 -29.63 -15.51 -5.33
N SER A 105 -30.36 -16.29 -4.54
CA SER A 105 -30.81 -17.64 -4.90
C SER A 105 -32.24 -17.74 -5.45
N ASN A 106 -32.94 -16.63 -5.70
CA ASN A 106 -34.33 -16.68 -6.21
C ASN A 106 -34.57 -15.72 -7.39
N PRO A 107 -34.42 -16.19 -8.64
CA PRO A 107 -34.76 -15.41 -9.84
C PRO A 107 -36.27 -15.29 -10.11
N SER A 108 -37.10 -16.09 -9.45
CA SER A 108 -38.48 -16.35 -9.90
C SER A 108 -39.54 -15.34 -9.44
N ARG A 109 -39.20 -14.28 -8.68
CA ARG A 109 -40.21 -13.33 -8.13
C ARG A 109 -40.47 -12.08 -8.98
N LEU A 110 -39.62 -11.78 -9.98
CA LEU A 110 -39.86 -10.62 -10.85
C LEU A 110 -40.89 -10.88 -11.95
N ALA A 111 -41.06 -12.12 -12.42
CA ALA A 111 -42.00 -12.47 -13.48
C ALA A 111 -43.47 -12.43 -13.03
N ASP A 112 -43.76 -12.84 -11.79
CA ASP A 112 -45.14 -12.83 -11.26
C ASP A 112 -45.63 -11.41 -10.90
N SER A 113 -44.70 -10.48 -10.68
CA SER A 113 -45.03 -9.10 -10.28
C SER A 113 -45.40 -8.21 -11.48
N THR A 114 -44.87 -8.48 -12.67
CA THR A 114 -45.21 -7.74 -13.90
C THR A 114 -46.56 -8.14 -14.47
N ALA A 115 -46.93 -9.44 -14.39
CA ALA A 115 -48.25 -9.93 -14.80
C ALA A 115 -49.39 -9.39 -13.91
N ALA A 116 -49.15 -9.27 -12.59
CA ALA A 116 -50.12 -8.70 -11.66
C ALA A 116 -50.32 -7.19 -11.82
N LEU A 117 -49.27 -6.46 -12.23
CA LEU A 117 -49.35 -5.02 -12.54
C LEU A 117 -50.07 -4.73 -13.86
N ALA A 118 -49.91 -5.58 -14.88
CA ALA A 118 -50.60 -5.44 -16.17
C ALA A 118 -52.13 -5.61 -16.05
N ALA A 119 -52.60 -6.41 -15.08
CA ALA A 119 -54.02 -6.63 -14.82
C ALA A 119 -54.74 -5.41 -14.21
N LEU A 120 -53.99 -4.48 -13.58
CA LEU A 120 -54.51 -3.34 -12.82
C LEU A 120 -54.51 -2.00 -13.59
N LEU A 121 -54.06 -1.98 -14.84
CA LEU A 121 -54.02 -0.77 -15.68
C LEU A 121 -55.37 -0.52 -16.39
N PRO A 122 -55.80 0.76 -16.53
CA PRO A 122 -56.98 1.14 -17.32
C PRO A 122 -56.87 0.72 -18.78
N GLN A 123 -57.99 0.36 -19.41
CA GLN A 123 -58.05 -0.27 -20.75
C GLN A 123 -57.35 0.54 -21.86
N TRP A 124 -57.43 1.87 -21.83
CA TRP A 124 -56.79 2.76 -22.83
C TRP A 124 -55.25 2.76 -22.79
N LEU A 125 -54.64 2.34 -21.67
CA LEU A 125 -53.18 2.16 -21.52
C LEU A 125 -52.72 0.77 -21.97
N ARG A 126 -53.63 -0.19 -22.09
CA ARG A 126 -53.35 -1.55 -22.54
C ARG A 126 -53.33 -1.65 -24.07
N GLU A 127 -54.15 -0.85 -24.74
CA GLU A 127 -54.28 -0.79 -26.21
C GLU A 127 -53.06 -0.16 -26.89
N SER A 128 -52.42 0.84 -26.27
CA SER A 128 -51.22 1.52 -26.82
C SER A 128 -49.94 0.65 -26.82
N SER A 129 -49.95 -0.48 -26.10
CA SER A 129 -48.83 -1.42 -26.06
C SER A 129 -48.91 -2.48 -27.16
N GLN A 130 -50.09 -2.73 -27.73
CA GLN A 130 -50.31 -3.76 -28.77
C GLN A 130 -50.12 -3.22 -30.19
N GLU A 131 -50.17 -1.91 -30.41
CA GLU A 131 -49.94 -1.30 -31.74
C GLU A 131 -48.47 -1.26 -32.17
N LEU A 132 -47.51 -1.40 -31.25
CA LEU A 132 -46.08 -1.43 -31.59
C LEU A 132 -45.54 -2.81 -32.02
N ASP A 133 -46.22 -3.90 -31.66
CA ASP A 133 -45.80 -5.26 -32.04
C ASP A 133 -46.41 -5.73 -33.39
N GLY A 134 -47.42 -5.02 -33.90
CA GLY A 134 -48.10 -5.35 -35.17
C GLY A 134 -47.39 -4.85 -36.44
N LEU A 135 -46.43 -3.92 -36.33
CA LEU A 135 -45.81 -3.25 -37.49
C LEU A 135 -44.50 -3.91 -37.97
N SER A 136 -44.07 -5.02 -37.38
CA SER A 136 -42.81 -5.69 -37.73
C SER A 136 -42.97 -6.97 -38.59
N MET A 137 -44.17 -7.34 -39.04
CA MET A 137 -44.39 -8.63 -39.73
C MET A 137 -45.21 -8.61 -41.03
N VAL A 138 -45.27 -7.49 -41.77
CA VAL A 138 -45.92 -7.47 -43.10
C VAL A 138 -45.08 -6.82 -44.22
N ALA A 139 -43.88 -6.30 -43.96
CA ALA A 139 -43.08 -5.64 -44.99
C ALA A 139 -41.99 -6.53 -45.62
N MET A 140 -42.33 -7.73 -46.09
CA MET A 140 -41.56 -8.45 -47.13
C MET A 140 -42.44 -9.54 -47.78
N ALA A 141 -43.29 -9.14 -48.73
CA ALA A 141 -43.67 -9.93 -49.90
C ALA A 141 -44.68 -9.14 -50.75
N ASN A 142 -44.48 -9.19 -52.07
CA ASN A 142 -45.29 -8.65 -53.17
C ASN A 142 -44.89 -7.24 -53.63
N ALA A 143 -44.73 -6.95 -54.92
CA ALA A 143 -44.67 -7.77 -56.12
C ALA A 143 -44.17 -6.86 -57.25
N ALA A 144 -43.57 -7.47 -58.26
CA ALA A 144 -43.14 -6.83 -59.50
C ALA A 144 -44.33 -6.35 -60.36
N GLY A 145 -44.09 -5.29 -61.13
CA GLY A 145 -44.67 -5.09 -62.47
C GLY A 145 -45.92 -4.20 -62.56
N SER A 146 -45.76 -2.98 -63.09
CA SER A 146 -46.42 -2.51 -64.32
C SER A 146 -46.15 -1.03 -64.54
N ASP A 147 -45.75 -0.70 -65.77
CA ASP A 147 -45.73 0.63 -66.38
C ASP A 147 -47.11 1.32 -66.34
N GLN A 148 -47.14 2.66 -66.18
CA GLN A 148 -47.64 3.57 -67.21
C GLN A 148 -47.42 5.07 -66.90
N ALA A 149 -47.21 5.77 -68.01
CA ALA A 149 -46.81 7.15 -68.28
C ALA A 149 -47.53 8.34 -67.61
N ALA A 150 -46.73 9.40 -67.47
CA ALA A 150 -46.98 10.82 -67.79
C ALA A 150 -47.92 11.67 -66.91
N SER A 151 -47.29 12.60 -66.17
CA SER A 151 -47.46 14.05 -66.38
C SER A 151 -46.58 14.86 -65.41
N ASP A 152 -45.70 15.71 -65.96
CA ASP A 152 -45.05 16.83 -65.25
C ASP A 152 -46.13 17.78 -64.67
N PRO A 153 -45.89 18.38 -63.48
CA PRO A 153 -45.30 19.73 -63.52
C PRO A 153 -44.32 20.08 -62.37
N ALA A 154 -43.34 20.90 -62.77
CA ALA A 154 -42.60 21.90 -62.00
C ALA A 154 -41.50 21.42 -61.01
N PRO A 155 -40.34 22.11 -61.00
CA PRO A 155 -39.16 21.69 -60.23
C PRO A 155 -39.37 21.97 -58.74
N LEU A 156 -39.66 20.93 -57.98
CA LEU A 156 -39.48 20.93 -56.53
C LEU A 156 -37.99 21.07 -56.23
N VAL A 157 -37.64 22.22 -55.67
CA VAL A 157 -36.34 22.50 -55.04
C VAL A 157 -36.02 21.32 -54.13
N ALA A 158 -34.93 20.60 -54.44
CA ALA A 158 -34.45 19.49 -53.64
C ALA A 158 -34.33 19.92 -52.16
N PRO A 159 -34.70 19.06 -51.19
CA PRO A 159 -34.49 19.37 -49.79
C PRO A 159 -32.99 19.60 -49.60
N THR A 160 -32.63 20.85 -49.32
CA THR A 160 -31.25 21.25 -49.06
C THR A 160 -30.77 20.35 -47.92
N ASP A 161 -29.76 19.52 -48.18
CA ASP A 161 -29.24 18.58 -47.20
C ASP A 161 -28.99 19.34 -45.88
N PRO A 162 -29.75 19.04 -44.80
CA PRO A 162 -29.68 19.80 -43.55
C PRO A 162 -28.28 19.77 -42.92
N GLN A 163 -27.39 18.88 -43.38
CA GLN A 163 -25.97 18.85 -43.03
C GLN A 163 -25.13 19.84 -43.84
N ALA A 164 -25.36 19.95 -45.16
CA ALA A 164 -24.69 20.95 -45.98
C ALA A 164 -24.97 22.35 -45.44
N ALA A 165 -26.25 22.65 -45.16
CA ALA A 165 -26.65 23.93 -44.57
C ALA A 165 -26.00 24.20 -43.19
N PHE A 166 -25.74 23.15 -42.40
CA PHE A 166 -25.04 23.25 -41.12
C PHE A 166 -23.56 23.63 -41.30
N MET A 167 -22.86 23.01 -42.24
CA MET A 167 -21.43 23.23 -42.49
C MET A 167 -21.13 24.40 -43.43
N ASP A 168 -22.10 24.90 -44.20
CA ASP A 168 -21.88 25.95 -45.20
C ASP A 168 -21.37 27.27 -44.62
N GLY A 169 -21.81 27.62 -43.40
CA GLY A 169 -21.27 28.77 -42.67
C GLY A 169 -19.79 28.58 -42.33
N PHE A 170 -19.43 27.38 -41.89
CA PHE A 170 -18.06 27.00 -41.56
C PHE A 170 -17.15 27.02 -42.79
N ARG A 171 -17.55 26.31 -43.85
CA ARG A 171 -16.77 26.15 -45.08
C ARG A 171 -16.47 27.50 -45.71
N ARG A 172 -17.51 28.35 -45.88
CA ARG A 172 -17.33 29.72 -46.38
C ARG A 172 -16.43 30.57 -45.49
N ALA A 173 -16.51 30.41 -44.17
CA ALA A 173 -15.62 31.13 -43.27
C ALA A 173 -14.20 30.56 -43.25
N ALA A 174 -14.03 29.26 -43.54
CA ALA A 174 -12.74 28.58 -43.67
C ALA A 174 -11.98 29.09 -44.91
N ASP A 175 -12.68 29.25 -46.03
CA ASP A 175 -12.13 29.77 -47.28
C ASP A 175 -11.89 31.29 -47.24
N GLY A 176 -12.61 32.01 -46.38
CA GLY A 176 -12.48 33.46 -46.24
C GLY A 176 -11.20 33.90 -45.52
N VAL A 177 -10.62 35.03 -45.93
CA VAL A 177 -9.37 35.60 -45.38
C VAL A 177 -9.53 36.08 -43.91
N HIS A 178 -10.74 36.36 -43.46
CA HIS A 178 -11.00 37.07 -42.20
C HIS A 178 -11.05 36.14 -40.97
N ASN A 179 -9.97 36.11 -40.19
CA ASN A 179 -9.84 35.29 -38.99
C ASN A 179 -10.93 35.52 -37.92
N ARG A 180 -11.48 36.75 -37.81
CA ARG A 180 -12.57 37.06 -36.86
C ARG A 180 -13.89 36.37 -37.21
N ARG A 181 -14.20 36.26 -38.51
CA ARG A 181 -15.42 35.60 -38.98
C ARG A 181 -15.32 34.09 -38.79
N PHE A 182 -14.17 33.51 -39.11
CA PHE A 182 -13.89 32.11 -38.84
C PHE A 182 -14.01 31.76 -37.35
N LEU A 183 -13.51 32.64 -36.49
CA LEU A 183 -13.62 32.53 -35.03
C LEU A 183 -15.06 32.43 -34.54
N PHE A 184 -15.94 33.29 -35.05
CA PHE A 184 -17.35 33.29 -34.70
C PHE A 184 -18.01 31.97 -35.12
N GLU A 185 -17.76 31.52 -36.36
CA GLU A 185 -18.34 30.29 -36.87
C GLU A 185 -17.85 29.04 -36.14
N VAL A 186 -16.56 28.95 -35.79
CA VAL A 186 -16.03 27.82 -34.99
C VAL A 186 -16.75 27.69 -33.65
N ASN A 187 -16.95 28.79 -32.91
CA ASN A 187 -17.64 28.76 -31.62
C ASN A 187 -19.12 28.39 -31.79
N LYS A 188 -19.76 28.94 -32.82
CA LYS A 188 -21.15 28.63 -33.17
C LYS A 188 -21.32 27.14 -33.47
N ILE A 189 -20.43 26.56 -34.26
CA ILE A 189 -20.43 25.13 -34.61
C ILE A 189 -20.16 24.27 -33.38
N CYS A 190 -19.23 24.64 -32.50
CA CYS A 190 -19.02 23.92 -31.25
C CYS A 190 -20.32 23.88 -30.41
N GLY A 191 -21.03 25.00 -30.30
CA GLY A 191 -22.31 25.09 -29.59
C GLY A 191 -23.40 24.24 -30.24
N GLN A 192 -23.56 24.36 -31.56
CA GLN A 192 -24.56 23.62 -32.32
C GLN A 192 -24.28 22.11 -32.33
N MET A 193 -23.02 21.69 -32.51
CA MET A 193 -22.61 20.29 -32.46
C MET A 193 -22.93 19.69 -31.10
N ARG A 194 -22.61 20.40 -30.01
CA ARG A 194 -22.97 19.97 -28.66
C ARG A 194 -24.48 19.80 -28.50
N GLN A 195 -25.28 20.78 -28.92
CA GLN A 195 -26.74 20.70 -28.78
C GLN A 195 -27.34 19.58 -29.61
N ARG A 196 -26.93 19.42 -30.86
CA ARG A 196 -27.42 18.36 -31.73
C ARG A 196 -27.08 16.95 -31.19
N ILE A 197 -25.88 16.76 -30.62
CA ILE A 197 -25.54 15.50 -29.92
C ILE A 197 -26.43 15.27 -28.69
N ILE A 198 -26.75 16.33 -27.93
CA ILE A 198 -27.63 16.22 -26.75
C ILE A 198 -29.05 15.84 -27.16
N LEU A 199 -29.56 16.42 -28.25
CA LEU A 199 -30.90 16.15 -28.78
C LEU A 199 -30.99 14.82 -29.54
N GLY A 200 -29.87 14.31 -30.04
CA GLY A 200 -29.83 13.11 -30.88
C GLY A 200 -30.13 13.38 -32.35
N ASP A 201 -30.02 14.64 -32.79
CA ASP A 201 -30.36 15.09 -34.15
C ASP A 201 -29.34 14.67 -35.23
N ILE A 202 -28.21 14.07 -34.83
CA ILE A 202 -27.11 13.67 -35.72
C ILE A 202 -26.87 12.17 -35.54
N SER A 203 -26.73 11.44 -36.64
CA SER A 203 -26.43 10.01 -36.60
C SER A 203 -24.96 9.75 -36.20
N PRO A 204 -24.62 8.59 -35.61
CA PRO A 204 -23.25 8.32 -35.17
C PRO A 204 -22.19 8.40 -36.28
N GLY A 205 -22.53 7.96 -37.49
CA GLY A 205 -21.64 8.05 -38.65
C GLY A 205 -21.36 9.49 -39.06
N GLU A 206 -22.36 10.36 -38.95
CA GLU A 206 -22.24 11.79 -39.26
C GLU A 206 -21.37 12.52 -38.24
N VAL A 207 -21.45 12.15 -36.95
CA VAL A 207 -20.57 12.73 -35.92
C VAL A 207 -19.10 12.54 -36.30
N LEU A 208 -18.73 11.34 -36.77
CA LEU A 208 -17.37 11.06 -37.22
C LEU A 208 -17.00 11.84 -38.49
N ALA A 209 -17.87 11.84 -39.50
CA ALA A 209 -17.63 12.53 -40.76
C ALA A 209 -17.41 14.05 -40.55
N LEU A 210 -18.33 14.69 -39.81
CA LEU A 210 -18.27 16.11 -39.48
C LEU A 210 -17.06 16.45 -38.60
N SER A 211 -16.76 15.61 -37.62
CA SER A 211 -15.59 15.83 -36.76
C SER A 211 -14.29 15.77 -37.56
N ASN A 212 -14.15 14.80 -38.46
CA ASN A 212 -12.98 14.68 -39.32
C ASN A 212 -12.85 15.86 -40.30
N GLU A 213 -13.94 16.32 -40.88
CA GLU A 213 -13.94 17.51 -41.74
C GLU A 213 -13.45 18.73 -40.95
N ILE A 214 -14.04 19.00 -39.78
CA ILE A 214 -13.68 20.14 -38.94
C ILE A 214 -12.22 20.06 -38.46
N TRP A 215 -11.75 18.90 -38.01
CA TRP A 215 -10.36 18.72 -37.59
C TRP A 215 -9.39 18.96 -38.75
N ARG A 216 -9.67 18.42 -39.96
CA ARG A 216 -8.84 18.67 -41.16
C ARG A 216 -8.80 20.13 -41.53
N THR A 217 -9.93 20.83 -41.53
CA THR A 217 -10.00 22.26 -41.85
C THR A 217 -9.26 23.12 -40.82
N LEU A 218 -9.37 22.78 -39.53
CA LEU A 218 -8.61 23.46 -38.48
C LEU A 218 -7.10 23.22 -38.61
N GLU A 219 -6.69 22.00 -38.97
CA GLU A 219 -5.28 21.65 -39.16
C GLU A 219 -4.69 22.27 -40.42
N SER A 220 -5.43 22.32 -41.54
CA SER A 220 -4.97 22.92 -42.81
C SER A 220 -4.86 24.44 -42.75
N ARG A 221 -5.85 25.11 -42.16
CA ARG A 221 -5.89 26.57 -42.11
C ARG A 221 -4.98 27.17 -41.03
N LEU A 222 -4.73 26.41 -39.96
CA LEU A 222 -4.02 26.88 -38.78
C LEU A 222 -2.99 25.87 -38.24
N PRO A 223 -2.08 25.37 -39.10
CA PRO A 223 -1.15 24.31 -38.75
C PRO A 223 -0.28 24.73 -37.57
N GLY A 224 -0.29 23.92 -36.51
CA GLY A 224 0.53 24.13 -35.32
C GLY A 224 0.22 25.38 -34.49
N SER A 225 -0.67 26.27 -34.93
CA SER A 225 -0.92 27.56 -34.28
C SER A 225 -1.58 27.38 -32.91
N PRO A 226 -1.24 28.21 -31.90
CA PRO A 226 -1.84 28.12 -30.57
C PRO A 226 -3.36 28.34 -30.60
N ARG A 227 -3.84 29.16 -31.56
CA ARG A 227 -5.27 29.40 -31.80
C ARG A 227 -5.97 28.15 -32.34
N GLY A 228 -5.42 27.50 -33.36
CA GLY A 228 -5.95 26.25 -33.91
C GLY A 228 -6.02 25.13 -32.87
N ARG A 229 -4.99 25.01 -32.01
CA ARG A 229 -4.98 24.06 -30.89
C ARG A 229 -6.07 24.38 -29.86
N ARG A 230 -6.25 25.66 -29.48
CA ARG A 230 -7.31 26.08 -28.55
C ARG A 230 -8.70 25.75 -29.09
N TRP A 231 -8.93 25.92 -30.38
CA TRP A 231 -10.23 25.61 -30.99
C TRP A 231 -10.47 24.13 -31.16
N SER A 232 -9.45 23.37 -31.55
CA SER A 232 -9.51 21.91 -31.55
C SER A 232 -9.89 21.38 -30.17
N LEU A 233 -9.31 21.94 -29.09
CA LEU A 233 -9.67 21.62 -27.71
C LEU A 233 -11.13 21.99 -27.39
N SER A 234 -11.59 23.19 -27.74
CA SER A 234 -12.98 23.61 -27.53
C SER A 234 -13.97 22.70 -28.26
N PHE A 235 -13.64 22.29 -29.48
CA PHE A 235 -14.47 21.40 -30.27
C PHE A 235 -14.52 19.98 -29.68
N CYS A 236 -13.37 19.41 -29.31
CA CYS A 236 -13.32 18.11 -28.63
C CYS A 236 -14.12 18.13 -27.31
N ARG A 237 -14.04 19.23 -26.56
CA ARG A 237 -14.84 19.44 -25.34
C ARG A 237 -16.32 19.51 -25.61
N ALA A 238 -16.72 20.17 -26.69
CA ALA A 238 -18.13 20.28 -27.09
C ALA A 238 -18.70 18.89 -27.39
N ILE A 239 -17.98 18.05 -28.14
CA ILE A 239 -18.38 16.68 -28.45
C ILE A 239 -18.52 15.85 -27.18
N ILE A 240 -17.47 15.73 -26.36
CA ILE A 240 -17.52 14.91 -25.13
C ILE A 240 -18.56 15.44 -24.13
N SER A 241 -18.72 16.76 -24.04
CA SER A 241 -19.76 17.34 -23.18
C SER A 241 -21.17 17.13 -23.72
N GLY A 242 -21.34 17.03 -25.03
CA GLY A 242 -22.60 16.61 -25.66
C GLY A 242 -22.88 15.14 -25.34
N LEU A 243 -21.93 14.25 -25.60
CA LEU A 243 -22.06 12.81 -25.37
C LEU A 243 -22.35 12.45 -23.92
N SER A 244 -21.62 13.06 -22.98
CA SER A 244 -21.85 12.84 -21.54
C SER A 244 -23.17 13.40 -21.01
N ALA A 245 -23.78 14.38 -21.70
CA ALA A 245 -25.05 14.99 -21.30
C ALA A 245 -26.25 14.41 -22.05
N SER A 246 -26.02 13.72 -23.17
CA SER A 246 -27.08 13.13 -23.99
C SER A 246 -27.69 11.92 -23.29
N LYS A 247 -29.01 11.92 -23.17
CA LYS A 247 -29.79 10.75 -22.75
C LYS A 247 -30.25 9.89 -23.93
N VAL A 248 -30.32 10.51 -25.12
CA VAL A 248 -30.84 9.91 -26.35
C VAL A 248 -29.72 9.24 -27.14
N PHE A 249 -28.51 9.81 -27.10
CA PHE A 249 -27.36 9.35 -27.86
C PHE A 249 -26.34 8.69 -26.91
N PRO A 250 -26.42 7.37 -26.68
CA PRO A 250 -25.49 6.69 -25.79
C PRO A 250 -24.10 6.65 -26.43
N ALA A 251 -23.04 6.82 -25.65
CA ALA A 251 -21.65 6.77 -26.14
C ALA A 251 -21.26 5.44 -26.80
N SER A 252 -22.05 4.37 -26.57
CA SER A 252 -21.91 3.07 -27.24
C SER A 252 -22.30 3.07 -28.71
N SER A 253 -23.07 4.05 -29.17
CA SER A 253 -23.46 4.19 -30.58
C SER A 253 -22.29 4.63 -31.47
N LEU A 254 -21.24 5.22 -30.89
CA LEU A 254 -20.02 5.60 -31.59
C LEU A 254 -19.09 4.40 -31.69
N ASP A 255 -18.54 4.18 -32.88
CA ASP A 255 -17.61 3.08 -33.13
C ASP A 255 -16.19 3.35 -32.60
N THR A 256 -15.35 2.33 -32.65
CA THR A 256 -13.93 2.44 -32.26
C THR A 256 -13.14 3.39 -33.16
N ARG A 257 -13.59 3.63 -34.41
CA ARG A 257 -12.94 4.55 -35.35
C ARG A 257 -13.07 5.99 -34.89
N PHE A 258 -14.26 6.37 -34.41
CA PHE A 258 -14.47 7.69 -33.81
C PHE A 258 -13.55 7.91 -32.61
N TRP A 259 -13.52 6.98 -31.66
CA TRP A 259 -12.68 7.14 -30.46
C TRP A 259 -11.19 7.19 -30.81
N ASN A 260 -10.73 6.38 -31.77
CA ASN A 260 -9.36 6.44 -32.28
C ASN A 260 -9.04 7.81 -32.91
N ALA A 261 -9.91 8.34 -33.76
CA ALA A 261 -9.72 9.67 -34.37
C ALA A 261 -9.74 10.77 -33.30
N PHE A 262 -10.67 10.69 -32.35
CA PHE A 262 -10.79 11.63 -31.24
C PHE A 262 -9.51 11.66 -30.38
N PHE A 263 -9.03 10.52 -29.88
CA PHE A 263 -7.81 10.48 -29.08
C PHE A 263 -6.55 10.83 -29.89
N SER A 264 -6.52 10.49 -31.19
CA SER A 264 -5.46 10.96 -32.09
C SER A 264 -5.44 12.48 -32.24
N GLN A 265 -6.59 13.15 -32.14
CA GLN A 265 -6.62 14.61 -32.13
C GLN A 265 -6.23 15.17 -30.77
N VAL A 266 -6.67 14.54 -29.68
CA VAL A 266 -6.31 14.94 -28.31
C VAL A 266 -4.80 14.84 -28.08
N SER A 267 -4.11 13.81 -28.62
CA SER A 267 -2.66 13.66 -28.47
C SER A 267 -1.84 14.74 -29.16
N LYS A 268 -2.42 15.47 -30.13
CA LYS A 268 -1.78 16.63 -30.79
C LYS A 268 -1.92 17.93 -29.99
N LEU A 269 -2.79 17.96 -28.98
CA LEU A 269 -3.05 19.16 -28.19
C LEU A 269 -1.93 19.39 -27.16
N PRO A 270 -1.64 20.65 -26.79
CA PRO A 270 -0.63 20.95 -25.79
C PRO A 270 -1.11 20.46 -24.42
N VAL A 271 -0.26 19.72 -23.72
CA VAL A 271 -0.56 19.15 -22.41
C VAL A 271 -0.84 20.25 -21.39
N ASN A 272 -2.01 20.17 -20.76
CA ASN A 272 -2.44 21.02 -19.68
C ASN A 272 -3.60 20.34 -18.92
N ASP A 273 -4.02 20.92 -17.81
CA ASP A 273 -5.11 20.37 -17.00
C ASP A 273 -6.43 20.32 -17.78
N THR A 274 -6.61 21.23 -18.74
CA THR A 274 -7.81 21.28 -19.57
C THR A 274 -7.93 20.09 -20.53
N VAL A 275 -6.80 19.61 -21.06
CA VAL A 275 -6.68 18.40 -21.89
C VAL A 275 -6.77 17.16 -21.01
N CYS A 276 -6.14 17.16 -19.82
CA CYS A 276 -6.24 16.05 -18.88
C CYS A 276 -7.69 15.81 -18.43
N ASN A 277 -8.42 16.86 -18.06
CA ASN A 277 -9.84 16.76 -17.71
C ASN A 277 -10.71 16.32 -18.89
N LEU A 278 -10.36 16.72 -20.12
CA LEU A 278 -11.04 16.24 -21.32
C LEU A 278 -10.79 14.75 -21.54
N PHE A 279 -9.53 14.31 -21.43
CA PHE A 279 -9.11 12.92 -21.56
C PHE A 279 -9.81 12.04 -20.52
N ALA A 280 -9.80 12.47 -19.26
CA ALA A 280 -10.50 11.82 -18.15
C ALA A 280 -12.00 11.67 -18.42
N LYS A 281 -12.66 12.77 -18.82
CA LYS A 281 -14.09 12.76 -19.15
C LYS A 281 -14.39 11.88 -20.35
N ALA A 282 -13.52 11.88 -21.37
CA ALA A 282 -13.65 11.03 -22.55
C ALA A 282 -13.55 9.54 -22.18
N LEU A 283 -12.56 9.16 -21.38
CA LEU A 283 -12.40 7.78 -20.88
C LEU A 283 -13.56 7.30 -20.01
N ALA A 284 -14.13 8.18 -19.18
CA ALA A 284 -15.32 7.88 -18.37
C ALA A 284 -16.58 7.75 -19.23
N THR A 285 -16.66 8.49 -20.35
CA THR A 285 -17.79 8.43 -21.29
C THR A 285 -17.68 7.23 -22.24
N MET A 286 -16.45 6.81 -22.58
CA MET A 286 -16.19 5.73 -23.52
C MET A 286 -16.57 4.36 -22.94
N PRO A 287 -17.32 3.52 -23.69
CA PRO A 287 -17.63 2.16 -23.28
C PRO A 287 -16.37 1.33 -22.99
N ILE A 288 -16.43 0.53 -21.93
CA ILE A 288 -15.30 -0.31 -21.49
C ILE A 288 -14.86 -1.29 -22.59
N ALA A 289 -15.81 -1.84 -23.37
CA ALA A 289 -15.54 -2.75 -24.48
C ALA A 289 -14.63 -2.17 -25.57
N TYR A 290 -14.58 -0.85 -25.72
CA TYR A 290 -13.76 -0.18 -26.72
C TYR A 290 -12.35 0.17 -26.21
N ARG A 291 -12.08 0.09 -24.90
CA ARG A 291 -10.79 0.50 -24.30
C ARG A 291 -9.61 -0.30 -24.83
N SER A 292 -9.76 -1.62 -25.02
CA SER A 292 -8.70 -2.48 -25.58
C SER A 292 -8.36 -2.12 -27.02
N HIS A 293 -9.38 -1.88 -27.85
CA HIS A 293 -9.25 -1.55 -29.27
C HIS A 293 -8.70 -0.13 -29.54
N VAL A 294 -8.79 0.77 -28.55
CA VAL A 294 -8.33 2.17 -28.63
C VAL A 294 -7.05 2.40 -27.82
N SER A 295 -6.52 1.36 -27.18
CA SER A 295 -5.33 1.40 -26.30
C SER A 295 -4.13 2.12 -26.93
N GLY A 296 -3.81 1.86 -28.20
CA GLY A 296 -2.70 2.53 -28.90
C GLY A 296 -2.83 4.05 -28.97
N ARG A 297 -4.04 4.59 -29.15
CA ARG A 297 -4.28 6.05 -29.17
C ARG A 297 -4.37 6.63 -27.77
N LEU A 298 -4.87 5.88 -26.80
CA LEU A 298 -4.80 6.26 -25.38
C LEU A 298 -3.34 6.39 -24.93
N LEU A 299 -2.48 5.45 -25.34
CA LEU A 299 -1.05 5.49 -25.07
C LEU A 299 -0.37 6.68 -25.74
N SER A 300 -0.78 7.05 -26.96
CA SER A 300 -0.28 8.27 -27.61
C SER A 300 -0.60 9.54 -26.81
N VAL A 301 -1.79 9.60 -26.22
CA VAL A 301 -2.17 10.71 -25.33
C VAL A 301 -1.33 10.67 -24.04
N LEU A 302 -1.18 9.50 -23.41
CA LEU A 302 -0.33 9.37 -22.21
C LEU A 302 1.15 9.70 -22.49
N ALA A 303 1.68 9.28 -23.64
CA ALA A 303 3.05 9.63 -24.05
C ALA A 303 3.24 11.14 -24.14
N SER A 304 2.23 11.90 -24.62
CA SER A 304 2.28 13.36 -24.58
C SER A 304 2.37 13.90 -23.15
N PHE A 305 1.59 13.34 -22.22
CA PHE A 305 1.66 13.70 -20.78
C PHE A 305 3.02 13.33 -20.19
N PHE A 306 3.53 12.13 -20.47
CA PHE A 306 4.82 11.66 -19.96
C PHE A 306 5.96 12.54 -20.44
N SER A 307 5.95 12.90 -21.73
CA SER A 307 6.91 13.85 -22.29
C SER A 307 6.81 15.20 -21.58
N ALA A 308 5.61 15.75 -21.40
CA ALA A 308 5.43 17.01 -20.69
C ALA A 308 5.89 16.97 -19.21
N TRP A 309 5.67 15.85 -18.52
CA TRP A 309 6.11 15.66 -17.14
C TRP A 309 7.63 15.50 -17.03
N ASN A 310 8.24 14.86 -18.03
CA ASN A 310 9.69 14.73 -18.10
C ASN A 310 10.33 16.12 -18.25
N HIS A 311 9.82 16.94 -19.16
CA HIS A 311 10.33 18.30 -19.41
C HIS A 311 9.91 19.32 -18.33
N SER A 312 9.21 18.91 -17.27
CA SER A 312 8.84 19.81 -16.18
C SER A 312 10.07 20.16 -15.35
N THR A 313 10.38 21.45 -15.25
CA THR A 313 11.49 21.97 -14.44
C THR A 313 11.13 22.18 -12.97
N SER A 314 9.87 21.94 -12.59
CA SER A 314 9.41 22.13 -11.22
C SER A 314 10.02 21.07 -10.31
N PRO A 315 10.80 21.46 -9.29
CA PRO A 315 11.38 20.50 -8.36
C PRO A 315 10.25 19.79 -7.60
N LEU A 316 10.37 18.47 -7.46
CA LEU A 316 9.41 17.68 -6.68
C LEU A 316 9.79 17.77 -5.20
N GLU A 317 9.05 18.58 -4.45
CA GLU A 317 9.27 18.77 -3.01
C GLU A 317 8.49 17.75 -2.16
N GLY A 318 9.03 17.38 -1.00
CA GLY A 318 8.35 16.51 -0.04
C GLY A 318 7.01 17.07 0.45
N SER A 319 6.88 18.41 0.52
CA SER A 319 5.65 19.10 0.90
C SER A 319 4.50 18.84 -0.10
N GLU A 320 4.80 18.81 -1.40
CA GLU A 320 3.84 18.57 -2.48
C GLU A 320 3.39 17.11 -2.50
N ILE A 321 4.34 16.18 -2.31
CA ILE A 321 4.06 14.75 -2.15
C ILE A 321 3.15 14.53 -0.93
N GLY A 322 3.45 15.20 0.17
CA GLY A 322 2.63 15.20 1.37
C GLY A 322 1.19 15.65 1.07
N ARG A 323 1.00 16.79 0.39
CA ARG A 323 -0.33 17.31 0.03
C ARG A 323 -1.09 16.36 -0.90
N LEU A 324 -0.40 15.79 -1.89
CA LEU A 324 -0.99 14.80 -2.79
C LEU A 324 -1.53 13.59 -2.01
N THR A 325 -0.76 13.12 -1.02
CA THR A 325 -1.15 11.99 -0.17
C THR A 325 -2.30 12.36 0.79
N ASP A 326 -2.30 13.58 1.34
CA ASP A 326 -3.40 14.09 2.17
C ASP A 326 -4.72 14.01 1.38
N MET A 327 -4.71 14.49 0.14
CA MET A 327 -5.87 14.52 -0.74
C MET A 327 -6.37 13.12 -1.10
N ALA A 328 -5.44 12.18 -1.33
CA ALA A 328 -5.75 10.80 -1.67
C ALA A 328 -6.42 10.05 -0.52
N ILE A 329 -5.86 10.14 0.69
CA ILE A 329 -6.26 9.30 1.82
C ILE A 329 -7.38 9.94 2.64
N LEU A 330 -7.28 11.23 2.98
CA LEU A 330 -8.22 11.85 3.92
C LEU A 330 -9.57 12.17 3.26
N GLY A 331 -9.59 12.44 1.96
CA GLY A 331 -10.80 12.46 1.15
C GLY A 331 -11.89 13.46 1.57
N GLY A 332 -11.63 14.41 2.49
CA GLY A 332 -12.64 15.29 3.09
C GLY A 332 -13.11 16.45 2.21
N MET A 333 -14.42 16.62 2.12
CA MET A 333 -15.12 17.62 1.31
C MET A 333 -14.84 19.07 1.75
N TYR A 334 -14.84 19.98 0.77
CA TYR A 334 -14.84 21.46 0.85
C TYR A 334 -13.51 22.25 0.85
N ALA A 335 -12.34 21.67 1.21
CA ALA A 335 -11.05 22.39 1.07
C ALA A 335 -10.28 22.08 -0.24
N LYS A 336 -10.73 21.09 -1.01
CA LYS A 336 -9.91 20.44 -2.06
C LYS A 336 -9.53 21.32 -3.26
N GLN A 337 -10.37 22.25 -3.72
CA GLN A 337 -10.05 22.92 -4.99
C GLN A 337 -8.84 23.85 -4.90
N GLN A 338 -8.65 24.53 -3.77
CA GLN A 338 -7.54 25.46 -3.59
C GLN A 338 -6.22 24.70 -3.35
N GLU A 339 -6.27 23.61 -2.58
CA GLU A 339 -5.11 22.74 -2.34
C GLU A 339 -4.70 21.96 -3.59
N VAL A 340 -5.67 21.45 -4.37
CA VAL A 340 -5.38 20.81 -5.66
C VAL A 340 -4.67 21.80 -6.56
N ARG A 341 -5.18 23.04 -6.72
CA ARG A 341 -4.56 24.07 -7.56
C ARG A 341 -3.14 24.45 -7.13
N ALA A 342 -2.78 24.24 -5.87
CA ALA A 342 -1.44 24.48 -5.36
C ALA A 342 -0.43 23.37 -5.71
N LEU A 343 -0.88 22.23 -6.23
CA LEU A 343 0.01 21.18 -6.73
C LEU A 343 0.57 21.49 -8.13
N PRO A 344 1.79 21.02 -8.43
CA PRO A 344 2.30 20.95 -9.79
C PRO A 344 1.30 20.33 -10.76
N ALA A 345 1.26 20.85 -11.99
CA ALA A 345 0.32 20.39 -13.00
C ALA A 345 0.47 18.88 -13.28
N SER A 346 1.71 18.36 -13.27
CA SER A 346 2.00 16.93 -13.42
C SER A 346 1.31 16.06 -12.36
N LEU A 347 1.43 16.41 -11.08
CA LEU A 347 0.81 15.65 -9.99
C LEU A 347 -0.72 15.74 -10.02
N ARG A 348 -1.28 16.90 -10.37
CA ARG A 348 -2.73 17.04 -10.58
C ARG A 348 -3.22 16.16 -11.72
N GLN A 349 -2.48 16.13 -12.82
CA GLN A 349 -2.82 15.31 -13.99
C GLN A 349 -2.70 13.83 -13.66
N ALA A 350 -1.65 13.42 -12.94
CA ALA A 350 -1.48 12.05 -12.47
C ALA A 350 -2.63 11.62 -11.55
N LEU A 351 -3.07 12.50 -10.63
CA LEU A 351 -4.24 12.28 -9.79
C LEU A 351 -5.51 12.04 -10.62
N THR A 352 -5.81 12.93 -11.57
CA THR A 352 -6.99 12.82 -12.44
C THR A 352 -6.94 11.56 -13.31
N ILE A 353 -5.78 11.23 -13.89
CA ILE A 353 -5.62 10.03 -14.72
C ILE A 353 -5.81 8.77 -13.86
N SER A 354 -5.27 8.76 -12.65
CA SER A 354 -5.41 7.63 -11.73
C SER A 354 -6.87 7.36 -11.37
N ASP A 355 -7.66 8.40 -11.06
CA ASP A 355 -9.08 8.26 -10.73
C ASP A 355 -9.88 7.60 -11.86
N VAL A 356 -9.51 7.87 -13.11
CA VAL A 356 -10.21 7.33 -14.28
C VAL A 356 -9.79 5.89 -14.59
N LEU A 357 -8.54 5.54 -14.32
CA LEU A 357 -8.02 4.19 -14.54
C LEU A 357 -8.48 3.18 -13.47
N GLN A 358 -9.00 3.64 -12.33
CA GLN A 358 -9.59 2.77 -11.31
C GLN A 358 -10.87 2.07 -11.78
N ASP A 359 -11.57 2.62 -12.79
CA ASP A 359 -12.80 2.05 -13.33
C ASP A 359 -12.56 1.02 -14.46
N ALA A 360 -11.33 0.54 -14.65
CA ALA A 360 -10.96 -0.38 -15.72
C ALA A 360 -10.87 -1.83 -15.22
N SER A 361 -11.25 -2.81 -16.05
CA SER A 361 -11.13 -4.23 -15.72
C SER A 361 -9.66 -4.64 -15.51
N GLN A 362 -9.40 -5.51 -14.53
CA GLN A 362 -8.06 -5.96 -14.14
C GLN A 362 -7.15 -6.42 -15.31
N GLU A 363 -7.67 -7.22 -16.25
CA GLU A 363 -6.87 -7.75 -17.38
C GLU A 363 -6.43 -6.64 -18.34
N ALA A 364 -7.37 -5.80 -18.77
CA ALA A 364 -7.08 -4.66 -19.63
C ALA A 364 -6.11 -3.67 -18.97
N THR A 365 -6.23 -3.48 -17.65
CA THR A 365 -5.31 -2.61 -16.88
C THR A 365 -3.88 -3.13 -16.93
N LYS A 366 -3.65 -4.44 -16.83
CA LYS A 366 -2.29 -5.02 -16.82
C LYS A 366 -1.57 -4.81 -18.16
N GLU A 367 -2.21 -5.15 -19.27
CA GLU A 367 -1.62 -4.98 -20.61
C GLU A 367 -1.36 -3.50 -20.90
N PHE A 368 -2.35 -2.66 -20.63
CA PHE A 368 -2.23 -1.21 -20.82
C PHE A 368 -1.12 -0.60 -19.96
N CYS A 369 -1.02 -0.97 -18.67
CA CYS A 369 0.05 -0.50 -17.80
C CYS A 369 1.44 -0.96 -18.28
N SER A 370 1.55 -2.17 -18.82
CA SER A 370 2.82 -2.67 -19.39
C SER A 370 3.23 -1.84 -20.62
N MET A 371 2.30 -1.54 -21.52
CA MET A 371 2.59 -0.70 -22.68
C MET A 371 2.91 0.74 -22.29
N ALA A 372 2.14 1.32 -21.36
CA ALA A 372 2.38 2.68 -20.86
C ALA A 372 3.75 2.80 -20.21
N TYR A 373 4.20 1.75 -19.52
CA TYR A 373 5.54 1.70 -18.95
C TYR A 373 6.66 1.67 -19.98
N THR A 374 6.49 0.94 -21.10
CA THR A 374 7.44 1.01 -22.20
C THR A 374 7.57 2.43 -22.74
N GLU A 375 6.47 3.19 -22.81
CA GLU A 375 6.52 4.62 -23.18
C GLU A 375 7.19 5.48 -22.11
N VAL A 376 6.94 5.24 -20.82
CA VAL A 376 7.65 5.94 -19.73
C VAL A 376 9.17 5.71 -19.82
N LEU A 377 9.61 4.47 -20.07
CA LEU A 377 11.04 4.17 -20.25
C LEU A 377 11.64 4.89 -21.46
N LYS A 378 10.94 4.89 -22.61
CA LYS A 378 11.38 5.62 -23.80
C LYS A 378 11.54 7.12 -23.51
N GLU A 379 10.55 7.72 -22.85
CA GLU A 379 10.61 9.14 -22.50
C GLU A 379 11.76 9.45 -21.53
N ILE A 380 11.98 8.60 -20.52
CA ILE A 380 13.10 8.75 -19.58
C ILE A 380 14.44 8.68 -20.33
N LEU A 381 14.62 7.71 -21.22
CA LEU A 381 15.86 7.54 -21.99
C LEU A 381 16.10 8.67 -22.99
N ASN A 382 15.04 9.27 -23.53
CA ASN A 382 15.11 10.40 -24.46
C ASN A 382 15.22 11.76 -23.75
N GLY A 383 14.97 11.79 -22.43
CA GLY A 383 14.89 13.01 -21.64
C GLY A 383 16.25 13.65 -21.36
N VAL A 384 16.29 14.98 -21.37
CA VAL A 384 17.46 15.77 -20.93
C VAL A 384 17.41 16.05 -19.41
N THR A 385 16.24 15.88 -18.80
CA THR A 385 15.95 16.22 -17.40
C THR A 385 16.03 15.01 -16.48
N ASP A 386 15.95 15.29 -15.18
CA ASP A 386 16.05 14.33 -14.07
C ASP A 386 15.01 13.19 -14.05
N GLY A 387 13.97 13.23 -14.90
CA GLY A 387 12.91 12.22 -15.00
C GLY A 387 12.10 11.93 -13.73
N ARG A 388 12.45 12.57 -12.60
CA ARG A 388 11.92 12.26 -11.27
C ARG A 388 10.42 12.51 -11.16
N MET A 389 9.92 13.61 -11.73
CA MET A 389 8.49 13.94 -11.74
C MET A 389 7.68 12.92 -12.55
N LEU A 390 8.18 12.53 -13.72
CA LEU A 390 7.58 11.49 -14.55
C LEU A 390 7.55 10.15 -13.81
N ARG A 391 8.70 9.72 -13.27
CA ARG A 391 8.81 8.47 -12.51
C ARG A 391 7.85 8.43 -11.34
N TYR A 392 7.84 9.45 -10.48
CA TYR A 392 6.97 9.49 -9.32
C TYR A 392 5.49 9.56 -9.73
N GLY A 393 5.13 10.42 -10.69
CA GLY A 393 3.77 10.54 -11.18
C GLY A 393 3.20 9.22 -11.73
N TRP A 394 4.01 8.47 -12.50
CA TRP A 394 3.60 7.16 -13.00
C TRP A 394 3.48 6.12 -11.89
N LEU A 395 4.48 6.02 -11.00
CA LEU A 395 4.42 5.10 -9.86
C LEU A 395 3.24 5.42 -8.93
N TYR A 396 2.88 6.68 -8.78
CA TYR A 396 1.72 7.11 -8.01
C TYR A 396 0.40 6.64 -8.64
N ILE A 397 0.26 6.76 -9.97
CA ILE A 397 -0.91 6.24 -10.70
C ILE A 397 -1.06 4.73 -10.46
N LEU A 398 0.04 3.98 -10.56
CA LEU A 398 0.05 2.54 -10.32
C LEU A 398 -0.28 2.19 -8.87
N ALA A 399 0.32 2.88 -7.90
CA ALA A 399 0.08 2.66 -6.47
C ALA A 399 -1.38 2.89 -6.11
N ARG A 400 -2.04 3.87 -6.72
CA ARG A 400 -3.45 4.21 -6.43
C ARG A 400 -4.45 3.28 -7.11
N ASN A 401 -4.03 2.47 -8.08
CA ASN A 401 -4.92 1.53 -8.77
C ASN A 401 -5.04 0.21 -7.98
N PRO A 402 -6.24 -0.18 -7.49
CA PRO A 402 -6.43 -1.37 -6.67
C PRO A 402 -6.17 -2.68 -7.45
N ASP A 403 -6.35 -2.67 -8.77
CA ASP A 403 -6.21 -3.84 -9.62
C ASP A 403 -4.75 -4.18 -9.94
N VAL A 404 -3.84 -3.22 -9.74
CA VAL A 404 -2.41 -3.41 -9.96
C VAL A 404 -1.83 -4.27 -8.83
N ASN A 405 -1.34 -5.47 -9.20
CA ASN A 405 -0.68 -6.37 -8.26
C ASN A 405 0.53 -5.66 -7.62
N GLN A 406 0.68 -5.84 -6.31
CA GLN A 406 1.82 -5.35 -5.55
C GLN A 406 3.17 -5.77 -6.15
N ASP A 407 3.30 -7.03 -6.56
CA ASP A 407 4.54 -7.52 -7.16
C ASP A 407 4.83 -6.83 -8.50
N PHE A 408 3.80 -6.66 -9.32
CA PHE A 408 3.93 -5.91 -10.56
C PHE A 408 4.36 -4.45 -10.30
N PHE A 409 3.72 -3.78 -9.33
CA PHE A 409 4.10 -2.42 -8.94
C PHE A 409 5.56 -2.34 -8.44
N PHE A 410 5.99 -3.30 -7.61
CA PHE A 410 7.35 -3.33 -7.06
C PHE A 410 8.40 -3.61 -8.13
N ASP A 411 8.12 -4.48 -9.09
CA ASP A 411 9.02 -4.76 -10.22
C ASP A 411 9.19 -3.50 -11.08
N PHE A 412 8.11 -2.79 -11.37
CA PHE A 412 8.16 -1.55 -12.16
C PHE A 412 8.95 -0.44 -11.44
N ALA A 413 8.73 -0.29 -10.13
CA ALA A 413 9.50 0.66 -9.32
C ALA A 413 10.99 0.32 -9.29
N ALA A 414 11.34 -0.98 -9.22
CA ALA A 414 12.72 -1.44 -9.23
C ALA A 414 13.40 -1.14 -10.57
N SER A 415 12.74 -1.42 -11.69
CA SER A 415 13.26 -1.12 -13.02
C SER A 415 13.42 0.40 -13.26
N LEU A 416 12.52 1.24 -12.73
CA LEU A 416 12.68 2.71 -12.79
C LEU A 416 13.69 3.27 -11.77
N SER A 417 14.21 2.43 -10.89
CA SER A 417 15.26 2.77 -9.92
C SER A 417 16.61 2.13 -10.29
N GLU A 418 16.68 1.46 -11.44
CA GLU A 418 17.91 0.82 -11.91
C GLU A 418 18.96 1.87 -12.27
N GLY A 419 20.22 1.62 -11.88
CA GLY A 419 21.31 2.58 -12.03
C GLY A 419 21.63 2.94 -13.49
N SER A 420 21.18 2.12 -14.45
CA SER A 420 21.34 2.35 -15.89
C SER A 420 20.60 3.60 -16.40
N LEU A 421 19.54 4.02 -15.71
CA LEU A 421 18.70 5.15 -16.15
C LEU A 421 19.23 6.52 -15.71
N HIS A 422 20.36 6.57 -14.98
CA HIS A 422 20.95 7.81 -14.41
C HIS A 422 19.99 8.68 -13.58
N LEU A 423 18.82 8.15 -13.20
CA LEU A 423 17.84 8.85 -12.38
C LEU A 423 18.31 8.88 -10.91
N PRO A 424 18.03 9.97 -10.17
CA PRO A 424 18.29 10.03 -8.75
C PRO A 424 17.44 8.98 -8.06
N PRO A 425 17.85 8.42 -6.93
CA PRO A 425 17.03 7.44 -6.23
C PRO A 425 15.71 8.07 -5.74
N LEU A 426 14.68 7.24 -5.57
CA LEU A 426 13.44 7.68 -4.92
C LEU A 426 13.76 8.18 -3.51
N SER A 427 13.17 9.30 -3.10
CA SER A 427 13.36 9.82 -1.74
C SER A 427 12.60 8.99 -0.69
N VAL A 428 12.98 9.11 0.58
CA VAL A 428 12.30 8.41 1.69
C VAL A 428 10.82 8.81 1.78
N VAL A 429 10.50 10.07 1.48
CA VAL A 429 9.12 10.59 1.43
C VAL A 429 8.35 10.00 0.25
N GLU A 430 8.97 9.92 -0.93
CA GLU A 430 8.35 9.30 -2.12
C GLU A 430 8.03 7.83 -1.85
N VAL A 431 8.98 7.07 -1.31
CA VAL A 431 8.80 5.66 -0.93
C VAL A 431 7.67 5.50 0.09
N SER A 432 7.64 6.33 1.13
CA SER A 432 6.60 6.28 2.17
C SER A 432 5.22 6.61 1.62
N SER A 433 5.13 7.63 0.76
CA SER A 433 3.90 8.05 0.07
C SER A 433 3.36 6.95 -0.85
N LEU A 434 4.23 6.34 -1.67
CA LEU A 434 3.87 5.27 -2.59
C LEU A 434 3.35 4.03 -1.84
N LEU A 435 4.03 3.63 -0.76
CA LEU A 435 3.59 2.51 0.09
C LEU A 435 2.24 2.81 0.75
N LEU A 436 2.07 4.00 1.35
CA LEU A 436 0.79 4.39 1.96
C LEU A 436 -0.36 4.41 0.96
N THR A 437 -0.10 4.93 -0.24
CA THR A 437 -1.10 5.00 -1.31
C THR A 437 -1.47 3.60 -1.79
N GLN A 438 -0.49 2.71 -1.94
CA GLN A 438 -0.68 1.33 -2.39
C GLN A 438 -1.38 0.45 -1.34
N TRP A 439 -1.01 0.59 -0.07
CA TRP A 439 -1.70 -0.12 1.02
C TRP A 439 -3.12 0.40 1.21
N GLY A 440 -3.34 1.71 0.99
CA GLY A 440 -4.66 2.33 1.02
C GLY A 440 -5.57 1.86 -0.11
N SER A 441 -5.08 1.86 -1.35
CA SER A 441 -5.87 1.48 -2.54
C SER A 441 -6.26 0.01 -2.52
N ARG A 442 -5.36 -0.89 -2.07
CA ARG A 442 -5.62 -2.33 -1.97
C ARG A 442 -6.39 -2.74 -0.71
N GLY A 443 -6.72 -1.79 0.17
CA GLY A 443 -7.44 -2.08 1.40
C GLY A 443 -6.65 -2.86 2.46
N TYR A 444 -5.31 -2.87 2.38
CA TYR A 444 -4.45 -3.48 3.41
C TYR A 444 -4.50 -2.71 4.74
N LEU A 445 -4.79 -1.41 4.66
CA LEU A 445 -5.02 -0.57 5.84
C LEU A 445 -6.51 -0.61 6.21
N ARG A 446 -6.84 -1.12 7.41
CA ARG A 446 -8.23 -1.11 7.93
C ARG A 446 -8.75 0.31 8.19
N ALA A 447 -7.88 1.21 8.66
CA ALA A 447 -8.20 2.59 8.97
C ALA A 447 -7.17 3.55 8.33
N PRO A 448 -7.15 3.67 6.99
CA PRO A 448 -6.09 4.36 6.26
C PRO A 448 -5.95 5.83 6.69
N LYS A 449 -7.07 6.49 6.99
CA LYS A 449 -7.10 7.88 7.48
C LYS A 449 -6.41 8.05 8.83
N GLU A 450 -6.60 7.10 9.75
CA GLU A 450 -6.04 7.20 11.10
C GLU A 450 -4.55 6.83 11.12
N VAL A 451 -4.15 5.82 10.33
CA VAL A 451 -2.73 5.51 10.10
C VAL A 451 -2.03 6.72 9.48
N TYR A 452 -2.63 7.33 8.45
CA TYR A 452 -2.04 8.48 7.78
C TYR A 452 -1.95 9.72 8.67
N LYS A 453 -2.98 10.03 9.47
CA LYS A 453 -2.90 11.09 10.49
C LYS A 453 -1.79 10.82 11.50
N SER A 454 -1.60 9.57 11.92
CA SER A 454 -0.51 9.20 12.82
C SER A 454 0.85 9.39 12.14
N TYR A 455 0.99 8.95 10.89
CA TYR A 455 2.18 9.16 10.07
C TYR A 455 2.54 10.65 9.96
N ARG A 456 1.57 11.50 9.62
CA ARG A 456 1.75 12.96 9.56
C ARG A 456 2.21 13.56 10.89
N ARG A 457 1.64 13.10 12.02
CA ARG A 457 2.02 13.56 13.36
C ARG A 457 3.46 13.18 13.72
N HIS A 458 3.90 11.98 13.37
CA HIS A 458 5.27 11.52 13.66
C HIS A 458 6.29 12.16 12.71
N CYS A 459 5.95 12.27 11.43
CA CYS A 459 6.82 12.85 10.41
C CYS A 459 7.07 14.34 10.66
N GLY A 460 6.02 15.09 11.02
CA GLY A 460 6.10 16.54 11.18
C GLY A 460 6.56 17.20 9.88
N THR A 461 7.60 18.04 9.98
CA THR A 461 8.27 18.70 8.84
C THR A 461 9.54 17.97 8.39
N ARG A 462 9.78 16.75 8.87
CA ARG A 462 11.08 16.06 8.77
C ARG A 462 10.99 14.94 7.76
N ASP A 463 11.44 15.21 6.54
CA ASP A 463 11.39 14.27 5.42
C ASP A 463 12.28 13.02 5.64
N GLU A 464 13.40 13.17 6.35
CA GLU A 464 14.33 12.07 6.66
C GLU A 464 13.71 11.02 7.60
N ALA A 465 12.80 11.44 8.48
CA ALA A 465 12.10 10.59 9.43
C ALA A 465 10.85 9.89 8.82
N ALA A 466 10.56 10.09 7.53
CA ALA A 466 9.30 9.67 6.94
C ALA A 466 9.07 8.15 7.07
N LEU A 467 10.06 7.32 6.78
CA LEU A 467 9.89 5.88 6.80
C LEU A 467 9.79 5.33 8.24
N ALA A 468 10.58 5.87 9.18
CA ALA A 468 10.42 5.60 10.61
C ALA A 468 9.01 5.99 11.11
N SER A 469 8.54 7.17 10.72
CA SER A 469 7.21 7.68 11.04
C SER A 469 6.10 6.80 10.46
N LEU A 470 6.32 6.22 9.28
CA LEU A 470 5.38 5.27 8.66
C LEU A 470 5.31 3.98 9.47
N PHE A 471 6.46 3.41 9.85
CA PHE A 471 6.49 2.19 10.66
C PHE A 471 5.90 2.41 12.06
N LEU A 472 6.14 3.57 12.68
CA LEU A 472 5.52 3.98 13.94
C LEU A 472 4.00 4.13 13.81
N ALA A 473 3.53 4.72 12.71
CA ALA A 473 2.10 4.87 12.45
C ALA A 473 1.40 3.52 12.29
N VAL A 474 2.01 2.59 11.54
CA VAL A 474 1.54 1.21 11.40
C VAL A 474 1.60 0.50 12.75
N PHE A 475 2.67 0.67 13.52
CA PHE A 475 2.83 0.08 14.85
C PHE A 475 1.74 0.53 15.83
N ALA A 476 1.46 1.84 15.86
CA ALA A 476 0.52 2.45 16.79
C ALA A 476 -0.95 2.13 16.49
N ARG A 477 -1.28 1.78 15.24
CA ARG A 477 -2.67 1.66 14.76
C ARG A 477 -3.05 0.31 14.16
N GLY A 478 -2.08 -0.51 13.78
CA GLY A 478 -2.35 -1.84 13.21
C GLY A 478 -2.80 -2.86 14.26
N GLU A 479 -3.37 -3.96 13.80
CA GLU A 479 -3.47 -5.22 14.57
C GLU A 479 -2.22 -6.06 14.29
N GLU A 480 -1.79 -6.92 15.23
CA GLU A 480 -0.50 -7.63 15.16
C GLU A 480 -0.25 -8.32 13.81
N GLU A 481 -1.22 -9.08 13.28
CA GLU A 481 -1.09 -9.78 11.99
C GLU A 481 -1.02 -8.84 10.79
N THR A 482 -1.73 -7.71 10.85
CA THR A 482 -1.69 -6.71 9.75
C THR A 482 -0.37 -5.93 9.73
N LYS A 483 0.26 -5.71 10.89
CA LYS A 483 1.53 -4.96 10.98
C LYS A 483 2.67 -5.72 10.33
N THR A 484 2.81 -7.00 10.69
CA THR A 484 3.89 -7.86 10.17
C THR A 484 3.79 -8.00 8.65
N GLY A 485 2.58 -8.19 8.11
CA GLY A 485 2.34 -8.19 6.66
C GLY A 485 2.74 -6.89 5.97
N LEU A 486 2.42 -5.74 6.55
CA LEU A 486 2.81 -4.43 6.00
C LEU A 486 4.33 -4.19 6.09
N TYR A 487 4.99 -4.65 7.16
CA TYR A 487 6.45 -4.59 7.25
C TYR A 487 7.13 -5.50 6.23
N TYR A 488 6.66 -6.74 6.05
CA TYR A 488 7.13 -7.61 4.95
C TYR A 488 6.93 -6.96 3.59
N SER A 489 5.77 -6.34 3.35
CA SER A 489 5.50 -5.59 2.13
C SER A 489 6.51 -4.46 1.91
N ALA A 490 6.79 -3.66 2.94
CA ALA A 490 7.76 -2.57 2.86
C ALA A 490 9.16 -3.08 2.60
N TRP A 491 9.61 -4.10 3.33
CA TRP A 491 10.92 -4.72 3.12
C TRP A 491 11.06 -5.32 1.73
N LYS A 492 10.03 -6.01 1.22
CA LYS A 492 10.00 -6.54 -0.14
C LYS A 492 10.18 -5.42 -1.16
N PHE A 493 9.46 -4.30 -1.00
CA PHE A 493 9.62 -3.13 -1.88
C PHE A 493 11.04 -2.56 -1.84
N LEU A 494 11.55 -2.28 -0.63
CA LEU A 494 12.88 -1.70 -0.40
C LEU A 494 14.01 -2.61 -0.89
N THR A 495 13.82 -3.93 -0.81
CA THR A 495 14.75 -4.92 -1.36
C THR A 495 14.80 -4.83 -2.86
N ARG A 496 13.65 -4.75 -3.54
CA ARG A 496 13.59 -4.66 -5.01
C ARG A 496 14.22 -3.37 -5.54
N ILE A 497 14.00 -2.23 -4.88
CA ILE A 497 14.66 -0.97 -5.25
C ILE A 497 16.11 -0.84 -4.72
N ARG A 498 16.64 -1.85 -4.02
CA ARG A 498 17.99 -1.87 -3.40
C ARG A 498 18.26 -0.68 -2.46
N ARG A 499 17.30 -0.36 -1.59
CA ARG A 499 17.36 0.75 -0.61
C ARG A 499 16.93 0.35 0.80
N LYS A 500 17.33 -0.84 1.26
CA LYS A 500 17.00 -1.31 2.62
C LYS A 500 17.58 -0.39 3.71
N ASP A 501 18.70 0.26 3.42
CA ASP A 501 19.41 1.19 4.30
C ASP A 501 18.61 2.46 4.64
N TYR A 502 17.58 2.81 3.84
CA TYR A 502 16.68 3.92 4.15
C TYR A 502 15.95 3.73 5.47
N VAL A 503 15.64 2.49 5.85
CA VAL A 503 14.98 2.20 7.13
C VAL A 503 15.90 2.59 8.28
N LEU A 504 17.15 2.14 8.25
CA LEU A 504 18.10 2.40 9.31
C LEU A 504 18.43 3.89 9.42
N ARG A 505 18.65 4.58 8.28
CA ARG A 505 18.88 6.03 8.26
C ARG A 505 17.68 6.81 8.83
N SER A 506 16.47 6.43 8.44
CA SER A 506 15.26 7.08 8.93
C SER A 506 15.03 6.84 10.42
N LEU A 507 15.30 5.62 10.92
CA LEU A 507 15.18 5.28 12.34
C LEU A 507 16.26 5.98 13.18
N GLN A 508 17.51 6.02 12.72
CA GLN A 508 18.60 6.77 13.37
C GLN A 508 18.23 8.24 13.56
N PHE A 509 17.69 8.86 12.52
CA PHE A 509 17.23 10.23 12.61
C PHE A 509 16.13 10.39 13.66
N ASP A 510 15.15 9.49 13.71
CA ASP A 510 14.04 9.59 14.68
C ASP A 510 14.48 9.26 16.12
N THR A 511 15.44 8.35 16.34
CA THR A 511 16.03 8.09 17.67
C THR A 511 16.66 9.32 18.31
N SER A 512 17.19 10.25 17.49
CA SER A 512 17.72 11.52 18.00
C SER A 512 16.64 12.44 18.59
N THR A 513 15.37 12.20 18.24
CA THR A 513 14.24 13.09 18.55
C THR A 513 13.19 12.48 19.47
N GLY A 514 13.18 11.16 19.62
CA GLY A 514 12.23 10.45 20.45
C GLY A 514 12.55 8.97 20.60
N MET A 515 11.94 8.35 21.61
CA MET A 515 12.12 6.93 21.86
C MET A 515 11.31 6.08 20.88
N LEU A 516 12.00 5.14 20.21
CA LEU A 516 11.36 4.14 19.36
C LEU A 516 10.86 2.95 20.20
N PRO A 517 9.63 2.45 19.97
CA PRO A 517 9.14 1.27 20.68
C PRO A 517 9.98 0.02 20.35
N VAL A 518 10.52 -0.65 21.37
CA VAL A 518 11.35 -1.87 21.21
C VAL A 518 10.62 -2.95 20.41
N ARG A 519 9.32 -3.17 20.68
CA ARG A 519 8.50 -4.13 19.94
C ARG A 519 8.41 -3.83 18.45
N MET A 520 8.39 -2.55 18.06
CA MET A 520 8.41 -2.17 16.65
C MET A 520 9.74 -2.57 15.99
N LEU A 521 10.86 -2.34 16.68
CA LEU A 521 12.18 -2.71 16.18
C LEU A 521 12.35 -4.23 16.09
N GLU A 522 11.81 -4.98 17.05
CA GLU A 522 11.76 -6.44 17.02
C GLU A 522 10.96 -6.96 15.81
N ASP A 523 9.77 -6.42 15.57
CA ASP A 523 8.92 -6.78 14.43
C ASP A 523 9.60 -6.43 13.10
N LEU A 524 10.26 -5.28 13.00
CA LEU A 524 11.02 -4.88 11.83
C LEU A 524 12.22 -5.81 11.59
N ALA A 525 12.95 -6.17 12.65
CA ALA A 525 14.07 -7.09 12.56
C ALA A 525 13.63 -8.50 12.15
N PHE A 526 12.49 -8.97 12.68
CA PHE A 526 11.92 -10.27 12.30
C PHE A 526 11.45 -10.31 10.83
N THR A 527 10.92 -9.19 10.33
CA THR A 527 10.38 -9.09 8.97
C THR A 527 11.38 -8.70 7.89
N ALA A 528 12.59 -8.24 8.27
CA ALA A 528 13.62 -7.77 7.33
C ALA A 528 14.19 -8.84 6.38
N ASP A 529 14.11 -10.11 6.78
CA ASP A 529 14.70 -11.26 6.08
C ASP A 529 16.20 -11.07 5.76
N ASP A 530 16.89 -10.33 6.64
CA ASP A 530 18.29 -9.96 6.48
C ASP A 530 18.92 -9.82 7.86
N HIS A 531 19.82 -10.75 8.18
CA HIS A 531 20.42 -10.81 9.51
C HIS A 531 21.29 -9.58 9.82
N ASN A 532 21.89 -8.95 8.81
CA ASN A 532 22.70 -7.74 9.02
C ASN A 532 21.83 -6.55 9.45
N ILE A 533 20.61 -6.46 8.90
CA ILE A 533 19.64 -5.43 9.30
C ILE A 533 19.10 -5.72 10.69
N ALA A 534 18.78 -6.98 11.00
CA ALA A 534 18.32 -7.37 12.33
C ALA A 534 19.35 -7.04 13.42
N VAL A 535 20.64 -7.28 13.16
CA VAL A 535 21.75 -6.90 14.05
C VAL A 535 21.84 -5.38 14.20
N GLN A 536 21.74 -4.62 13.11
CA GLN A 536 21.78 -3.15 13.16
C GLN A 536 20.59 -2.56 13.92
N LEU A 537 19.39 -3.11 13.78
CA LEU A 537 18.20 -2.69 14.54
C LEU A 537 18.36 -2.97 16.05
N HIS A 538 18.97 -4.09 16.41
CA HIS A 538 19.32 -4.38 17.80
C HIS A 538 20.36 -3.39 18.34
N ASP A 539 21.38 -3.06 17.53
CA ASP A 539 22.41 -2.11 17.93
C ASP A 539 21.83 -0.70 18.14
N LEU A 540 20.89 -0.25 17.28
CA LEU A 540 20.16 1.00 17.47
C LEU A 540 19.41 1.05 18.81
N TRP A 541 18.74 -0.04 19.18
CA TRP A 541 18.10 -0.15 20.49
C TRP A 541 19.11 -0.13 21.65
N SER A 542 20.23 -0.84 21.50
CA SER A 542 21.27 -0.89 22.53
C SER A 542 21.95 0.46 22.74
N GLU A 543 22.09 1.27 21.69
CA GLU A 543 22.63 2.63 21.77
C GLU A 543 21.67 3.59 22.49
N ASP A 544 20.37 3.52 22.21
CA ASP A 544 19.34 4.30 22.92
C ASP A 544 19.38 4.05 24.45
N LEU A 545 19.56 2.78 24.85
CA LEU A 545 19.74 2.38 26.25
C LEU A 545 21.01 2.91 26.93
N LYS A 546 22.04 3.26 26.15
CA LYS A 546 23.28 3.84 26.70
C LYS A 546 23.13 5.33 26.95
N SER A 547 22.33 6.01 26.14
CA SER A 547 22.11 7.46 26.20
C SER A 547 21.35 7.90 27.46
N ASP A 548 20.46 7.05 28.00
CA ASP A 548 19.73 7.36 29.24
C ASP A 548 19.90 6.25 30.32
N PRO A 549 20.90 6.37 31.22
CA PRO A 549 21.17 5.36 32.24
C PRO A 549 20.08 5.28 33.33
N GLY A 550 19.23 6.31 33.49
CA GLY A 550 18.13 6.31 34.47
C GLY A 550 16.99 5.36 34.09
N HIS A 551 16.82 5.09 32.79
CA HIS A 551 15.72 4.31 32.24
C HIS A 551 16.03 2.80 32.07
N ARG A 552 17.26 2.36 32.37
CA ARG A 552 17.65 0.94 32.23
C ARG A 552 16.82 -0.05 33.05
N ARG A 553 16.19 0.40 34.14
CA ARG A 553 15.42 -0.49 35.03
C ARG A 553 13.99 -0.73 34.58
N THR A 554 13.45 0.08 33.66
CA THR A 554 12.03 0.07 33.28
C THR A 554 11.77 -0.27 31.82
N GLN A 555 12.81 -0.32 30.97
CA GLN A 555 12.62 -0.67 29.56
C GLN A 555 12.37 -2.18 29.34
N PRO A 556 11.52 -2.53 28.36
CA PRO A 556 11.32 -3.92 27.96
C PRO A 556 12.61 -4.51 27.38
N GLN A 557 12.91 -5.75 27.77
CA GLN A 557 14.04 -6.52 27.23
C GLN A 557 13.77 -6.88 25.77
N TRP A 558 14.80 -6.75 24.91
CA TRP A 558 14.75 -7.20 23.53
C TRP A 558 14.41 -8.69 23.43
N PHE A 559 13.44 -9.04 22.59
CA PHE A 559 13.00 -10.41 22.38
C PHE A 559 14.02 -11.23 21.56
N PRO A 560 14.69 -12.22 22.16
CA PRO A 560 15.77 -12.97 21.51
C PRO A 560 15.27 -13.90 20.41
N GLY A 561 13.99 -14.27 20.44
CA GLY A 561 13.39 -15.14 19.43
C GLY A 561 13.36 -14.51 18.03
N VAL A 562 13.59 -13.20 17.89
CA VAL A 562 13.79 -12.55 16.58
C VAL A 562 14.94 -13.20 15.81
N PHE A 563 16.00 -13.62 16.50
CA PHE A 563 17.19 -14.23 15.89
C PHE A 563 17.06 -15.72 15.61
N ASP A 564 15.94 -16.36 15.98
CA ASP A 564 15.74 -17.78 15.74
C ASP A 564 15.77 -18.15 14.25
N LYS A 565 15.27 -17.25 13.39
CA LYS A 565 15.30 -17.39 11.93
C LYS A 565 16.69 -17.15 11.33
N TYR A 566 17.53 -16.37 12.01
CA TYR A 566 18.82 -15.91 11.49
C TYR A 566 20.01 -16.68 12.08
N ALA A 567 19.78 -17.61 13.01
CA ALA A 567 20.81 -18.32 13.76
C ALA A 567 21.89 -18.93 12.86
N GLU A 568 21.48 -19.66 11.82
CA GLU A 568 22.38 -20.32 10.87
C GLU A 568 23.05 -19.29 9.95
N THR A 569 22.28 -18.39 9.33
CA THR A 569 22.81 -17.41 8.37
C THR A 569 23.82 -16.45 9.00
N MET A 570 23.60 -16.04 10.26
CA MET A 570 24.53 -15.21 11.02
C MET A 570 25.88 -15.90 11.23
N ILE A 571 25.87 -17.22 11.45
CA ILE A 571 27.10 -17.98 11.72
C ILE A 571 27.83 -18.32 10.43
N HIS A 572 27.13 -18.56 9.32
CA HIS A 572 27.78 -18.81 8.03
C HIS A 572 28.34 -17.54 7.38
N ASP A 573 27.87 -16.35 7.77
CA ASP A 573 28.40 -15.08 7.29
C ASP A 573 29.78 -14.77 7.89
N ALA A 574 30.82 -14.95 7.07
CA ALA A 574 32.21 -14.68 7.46
C ALA A 574 32.49 -13.19 7.80
N LYS A 575 31.61 -12.26 7.39
CA LYS A 575 31.75 -10.83 7.71
C LYS A 575 31.37 -10.52 9.15
N LEU A 576 30.50 -11.34 9.76
CA LEU A 576 30.08 -11.16 11.13
C LEU A 576 31.02 -11.90 12.07
N SER A 577 31.61 -11.16 13.01
CA SER A 577 32.46 -11.79 14.01
C SER A 577 31.59 -12.58 14.99
N PRO A 578 32.01 -13.77 15.44
CA PRO A 578 31.27 -14.51 16.47
C PRO A 578 31.04 -13.68 17.75
N LYS A 579 31.92 -12.71 18.04
CA LYS A 579 31.76 -11.78 19.17
C LYS A 579 30.50 -10.92 19.03
N GLU A 580 30.19 -10.43 17.84
CA GLU A 580 28.97 -9.66 17.57
C GLU A 580 27.73 -10.52 17.71
N ILE A 581 27.77 -11.76 17.21
CA ILE A 581 26.66 -12.72 17.35
C ILE A 581 26.32 -12.94 18.84
N TRP A 582 27.34 -13.18 19.68
CA TRP A 582 27.14 -13.34 21.12
C TRP A 582 26.66 -12.05 21.80
N ARG A 583 27.13 -10.88 21.35
CA ARG A 583 26.69 -9.57 21.85
C ARG A 583 25.20 -9.34 21.61
N VAL A 584 24.71 -9.67 20.42
CA VAL A 584 23.31 -9.48 20.01
C VAL A 584 22.34 -10.38 20.80
N LEU A 585 22.80 -11.50 21.32
CA LEU A 585 22.01 -12.36 22.21
C LEU A 585 22.08 -11.92 23.68
N ASP A 586 22.78 -10.83 23.98
CA ASP A 586 23.17 -10.40 25.33
C ASP A 586 23.98 -11.44 26.10
N ILE A 587 24.58 -12.40 25.40
CA ILE A 587 25.43 -13.44 26.01
C ILE A 587 26.83 -12.85 26.05
N GLY A 588 27.08 -12.00 27.06
CA GLY A 588 28.38 -11.38 27.32
C GLY A 588 29.53 -12.38 27.41
N LYS A 589 30.76 -11.90 27.55
CA LYS A 589 31.97 -12.75 27.67
C LYS A 589 31.82 -13.71 28.85
N LEU A 590 31.30 -14.91 28.60
CA LEU A 590 31.31 -16.11 29.46
C LEU A 590 32.73 -16.56 29.83
N GLU A 591 33.75 -15.78 29.46
CA GLU A 591 35.16 -16.04 29.71
C GLU A 591 35.64 -15.43 31.04
N ARG A 592 34.83 -14.63 31.76
CA ARG A 592 35.22 -14.05 33.06
C ARG A 592 34.18 -14.34 34.16
N PRO A 593 34.58 -14.99 35.28
CA PRO A 593 33.73 -15.15 36.45
C PRO A 593 33.49 -13.80 37.18
N PRO A 594 32.37 -13.65 37.93
CA PRO A 594 31.43 -14.71 38.32
C PRO A 594 30.27 -14.91 37.33
N LEU A 595 30.26 -16.07 36.67
CA LEU A 595 29.25 -16.49 35.68
C LEU A 595 27.82 -16.49 36.26
N HIS A 596 27.67 -16.95 37.51
CA HIS A 596 26.36 -17.21 38.10
C HIS A 596 25.53 -15.95 38.38
N ALA A 597 26.16 -14.80 38.66
CA ALA A 597 25.43 -13.56 38.90
C ALA A 597 24.88 -12.98 37.59
N GLN A 598 25.69 -13.00 36.52
CA GLN A 598 25.27 -12.53 35.19
C GLN A 598 24.21 -13.44 34.57
N LEU A 599 24.32 -14.75 34.76
CA LEU A 599 23.41 -15.74 34.16
C LEU A 599 22.05 -15.86 34.86
N ARG A 600 21.90 -15.36 36.09
CA ARG A 600 20.58 -15.24 36.74
C ARG A 600 19.61 -14.36 35.96
N HIS A 601 20.12 -13.34 35.26
CA HIS A 601 19.31 -12.46 34.39
C HIS A 601 18.79 -13.16 33.13
N HIS A 602 19.33 -14.34 32.81
CA HIS A 602 18.90 -15.15 31.68
C HIS A 602 17.98 -16.30 32.09
N ARG A 603 17.44 -16.32 33.32
CA ARG A 603 16.40 -17.29 33.71
C ARG A 603 15.00 -16.81 33.28
N GLY A 604 14.08 -17.75 33.06
CA GLY A 604 12.71 -17.48 32.64
C GLY A 604 12.47 -17.67 31.14
N THR A 605 11.35 -17.13 30.64
CA THR A 605 10.88 -17.36 29.25
C THR A 605 11.85 -16.82 28.20
N PHE A 606 12.36 -15.61 28.38
CA PHE A 606 13.38 -15.00 27.52
C PHE A 606 14.68 -15.80 27.49
N GLY A 607 15.07 -16.35 28.65
CA GLY A 607 16.18 -17.28 28.80
C GLY A 607 16.05 -18.55 27.98
N GLN A 608 14.87 -19.19 28.06
CA GLN A 608 14.59 -20.40 27.30
C GLN A 608 14.55 -20.14 25.79
N ARG A 609 14.06 -18.96 25.36
CA ARG A 609 14.11 -18.56 23.95
C ARG A 609 15.55 -18.34 23.48
N ARG A 610 16.42 -17.67 24.26
CA ARG A 610 17.86 -17.59 23.96
C ARG A 610 18.49 -18.96 23.86
N ALA A 611 18.16 -19.87 24.78
CA ALA A 611 18.67 -21.24 24.75
C ALA A 611 18.29 -21.98 23.47
N ALA A 612 17.06 -21.79 22.96
CA ALA A 612 16.65 -22.37 21.68
C ALA A 612 17.46 -21.83 20.48
N VAL A 613 17.74 -20.52 20.45
CA VAL A 613 18.60 -19.93 19.40
C VAL A 613 20.03 -20.46 19.51
N VAL A 614 20.60 -20.50 20.72
CA VAL A 614 21.96 -21.00 20.98
C VAL A 614 22.12 -22.48 20.62
N GLU A 615 21.08 -23.27 20.79
CA GLU A 615 21.04 -24.67 20.37
C GLU A 615 21.20 -24.81 18.85
N LYS A 616 20.43 -24.06 18.05
CA LYS A 616 20.60 -24.05 16.58
C LYS A 616 21.98 -23.54 16.17
N MET A 617 22.46 -22.51 16.86
CA MET A 617 23.77 -21.93 16.61
C MET A 617 24.92 -22.91 16.88
N ALA A 618 24.79 -23.78 17.90
CA ALA A 618 25.82 -24.77 18.21
C ALA A 618 26.09 -25.68 17.01
N HIS A 619 25.04 -26.13 16.35
CA HIS A 619 25.13 -26.94 15.15
C HIS A 619 25.77 -26.15 13.99
N ALA A 620 25.28 -24.94 13.70
CA ALA A 620 25.83 -24.10 12.63
C ALA A 620 27.32 -23.75 12.82
N PHE A 621 27.80 -23.62 14.07
CA PHE A 621 29.23 -23.39 14.34
C PHE A 621 30.12 -24.57 13.94
N THR A 622 29.56 -25.78 13.86
CA THR A 622 30.31 -26.98 13.43
C THR A 622 30.45 -27.03 11.92
N GLU A 623 29.42 -26.57 11.19
CA GLU A 623 29.35 -26.62 9.72
C GLU A 623 29.98 -25.39 9.04
N ALA A 624 30.23 -24.31 9.79
CA ALA A 624 30.74 -23.06 9.23
C ALA A 624 32.16 -23.21 8.62
N PRO A 625 32.32 -23.04 7.30
CA PRO A 625 33.58 -23.38 6.60
C PRO A 625 34.72 -22.40 6.88
N HIS A 626 34.42 -21.17 7.30
CA HIS A 626 35.42 -20.15 7.57
C HIS A 626 35.99 -20.24 9.01
N LEU A 627 35.40 -21.09 9.87
CA LEU A 627 35.87 -21.26 11.24
C LEU A 627 36.90 -22.39 11.33
N THR A 628 38.02 -22.09 11.97
CA THR A 628 38.97 -23.16 12.34
C THR A 628 38.33 -24.13 13.32
N ASN A 629 38.72 -25.41 13.31
CA ASN A 629 38.27 -26.40 14.32
C ASN A 629 38.45 -25.86 15.77
N ARG A 630 39.51 -25.07 16.03
CA ARG A 630 39.71 -24.42 17.34
C ARG A 630 38.65 -23.39 17.67
N ALA A 631 38.23 -22.58 16.70
CA ALA A 631 37.17 -21.60 16.87
C ALA A 631 35.81 -22.28 17.03
N ALA A 632 35.47 -23.24 16.16
CA ALA A 632 34.25 -24.05 16.26
C ALA A 632 34.14 -24.71 17.64
N PHE A 633 35.19 -25.41 18.08
CA PHE A 633 35.24 -26.02 19.42
C PHE A 633 34.95 -25.01 20.54
N ARG A 634 35.53 -23.80 20.47
CA ARG A 634 35.32 -22.77 21.49
C ARG A 634 33.86 -22.30 21.53
N HIS A 635 33.24 -22.07 20.37
CA HIS A 635 31.87 -21.58 20.30
C HIS A 635 30.82 -22.65 20.67
N VAL A 636 31.03 -23.90 20.26
CA VAL A 636 30.17 -25.02 20.70
C VAL A 636 30.32 -25.28 22.20
N SER A 637 31.55 -25.26 22.72
CA SER A 637 31.77 -25.40 24.17
C SER A 637 31.12 -24.28 24.97
N ARG A 638 31.12 -23.05 24.43
CA ARG A 638 30.41 -21.91 25.02
C ARG A 638 28.89 -22.08 24.98
N SER A 639 28.36 -22.59 23.87
CA SER A 639 26.93 -22.92 23.72
C SER A 639 26.51 -23.96 24.76
N LEU A 640 27.30 -25.03 24.91
CA LEU A 640 27.10 -26.06 25.93
C LEU A 640 27.08 -25.48 27.35
N ALA A 641 28.06 -24.62 27.69
CA ALA A 641 28.13 -24.00 29.02
C ALA A 641 26.91 -23.12 29.30
N PHE A 642 26.46 -22.34 28.31
CA PHE A 642 25.24 -21.53 28.43
C PHE A 642 23.99 -22.40 28.63
N LEU A 643 23.81 -23.43 27.80
CA LEU A 643 22.66 -24.34 27.89
C LEU A 643 22.60 -25.06 29.24
N ARG A 644 23.75 -25.49 29.78
CA ARG A 644 23.85 -26.11 31.10
C ARG A 644 23.39 -25.19 32.23
N GLU A 645 23.69 -23.89 32.15
CA GLU A 645 23.28 -22.96 33.20
C GLU A 645 21.78 -22.65 33.13
N ILE A 646 21.20 -22.59 31.94
CA ILE A 646 19.78 -22.24 31.76
C ILE A 646 18.85 -23.45 31.96
N ARG A 647 19.22 -24.62 31.44
CA ARG A 647 18.39 -25.84 31.44
C ARG A 647 18.86 -26.90 32.44
N GLY A 648 19.99 -26.68 33.11
CA GLY A 648 20.61 -27.65 34.01
C GLY A 648 21.46 -28.71 33.27
N PRO A 649 22.15 -29.59 34.01
CA PRO A 649 23.06 -30.60 33.44
C PRO A 649 22.37 -31.60 32.50
N GLY A 650 21.13 -32.00 32.82
CA GLY A 650 20.32 -32.93 32.02
C GLY A 650 19.48 -32.27 30.93
N GLY A 651 19.43 -30.93 30.88
CA GLY A 651 18.62 -30.18 29.92
C GLY A 651 19.35 -29.79 28.63
N VAL A 652 20.59 -30.25 28.46
CA VAL A 652 21.36 -30.05 27.22
C VAL A 652 20.81 -30.97 26.14
N PRO A 653 20.55 -30.50 24.92
CA PRO A 653 20.16 -31.35 23.78
C PRO A 653 21.24 -32.37 23.43
N GLU A 654 20.86 -33.55 22.93
CA GLU A 654 21.83 -34.57 22.50
C GLU A 654 22.61 -34.12 21.26
N ALA A 655 21.95 -33.42 20.33
CA ALA A 655 22.56 -32.88 19.12
C ALA A 655 23.83 -32.05 19.41
N VAL A 656 23.79 -31.17 20.42
CA VAL A 656 24.95 -30.33 20.81
C VAL A 656 26.13 -31.17 21.32
N ILE A 657 25.89 -32.34 21.92
CA ILE A 657 26.96 -33.25 22.34
C ILE A 657 27.53 -34.01 21.14
N GLN A 658 26.67 -34.40 20.19
CA GLN A 658 27.10 -35.01 18.94
C GLN A 658 27.96 -34.04 18.11
N ASP A 659 27.53 -32.79 17.98
CA ASP A 659 28.29 -31.69 17.35
C ASP A 659 29.68 -31.54 18.00
N LEU A 660 29.73 -31.56 19.34
CA LEU A 660 30.97 -31.48 20.08
C LEU A 660 31.86 -32.71 19.86
N TYR A 661 31.28 -33.91 19.81
CA TYR A 661 31.98 -35.15 19.50
C TYR A 661 32.63 -35.08 18.12
N GLN A 662 31.90 -34.63 17.10
CA GLN A 662 32.40 -34.48 15.74
C GLN A 662 33.64 -33.57 15.71
N ILE A 663 33.56 -32.38 16.33
CA ILE A 663 34.69 -31.44 16.36
C ILE A 663 35.91 -32.01 17.10
N ILE A 664 35.70 -32.69 18.22
CA ILE A 664 36.79 -33.23 19.04
C ILE A 664 37.46 -34.43 18.38
N THR A 665 36.68 -35.25 17.67
CA THR A 665 37.18 -36.44 16.96
C THR A 665 37.66 -36.16 15.55
N GLN A 666 37.42 -34.97 14.99
CA GLN A 666 37.91 -34.59 13.67
C GLN A 666 39.41 -34.82 13.48
N ASP A 667 40.24 -34.48 14.50
CA ASP A 667 41.68 -34.76 14.46
C ASP A 667 41.95 -36.28 14.27
N LEU A 668 41.13 -37.15 14.88
CA LEU A 668 41.28 -38.61 14.75
C LEU A 668 40.86 -39.11 13.38
N TRP A 669 39.85 -38.49 12.77
CA TRP A 669 39.43 -38.75 11.38
C TRP A 669 40.51 -38.32 10.38
N GLU A 670 41.24 -37.23 10.67
CA GLU A 670 42.37 -36.73 9.87
C GLU A 670 43.70 -37.50 10.11
N GLU A 671 43.63 -38.72 10.67
CA GLU A 671 44.78 -39.55 11.05
C GLU A 671 45.75 -38.93 12.07
N ARG A 672 45.35 -37.86 12.78
CA ARG A 672 46.14 -37.24 13.84
C ARG A 672 45.82 -37.88 15.19
N PRO A 673 46.74 -37.88 16.16
CA PRO A 673 46.53 -38.54 17.46
C PRO A 673 45.47 -37.87 18.35
N GLY A 674 44.86 -36.75 17.92
CA GLY A 674 43.89 -35.97 18.68
C GLY A 674 44.47 -35.26 19.90
N ARG A 675 43.81 -34.21 20.37
CA ARG A 675 44.24 -33.44 21.55
C ARG A 675 43.77 -34.09 22.84
N THR A 676 44.71 -34.59 23.63
CA THR A 676 44.47 -35.26 24.91
C THR A 676 43.50 -34.53 25.84
N MET A 677 43.74 -33.23 26.06
CA MET A 677 42.95 -32.44 26.99
C MET A 677 41.48 -32.31 26.55
N ARG A 678 41.20 -32.23 25.24
CA ARG A 678 39.82 -32.12 24.72
C ARG A 678 39.05 -33.42 24.90
N LEU A 679 39.69 -34.55 24.61
CA LEU A 679 39.09 -35.87 24.75
C LEU A 679 38.80 -36.21 26.22
N LEU A 680 39.75 -35.95 27.14
CA LEU A 680 39.52 -36.14 28.57
C LEU A 680 38.40 -35.24 29.10
N TRP A 681 38.35 -33.99 28.64
CA TRP A 681 37.27 -33.07 29.00
C TRP A 681 35.91 -33.54 28.46
N PHE A 682 35.86 -34.07 27.23
CA PHE A 682 34.65 -34.65 26.66
C PHE A 682 34.17 -35.89 27.41
N LEU A 683 35.09 -36.75 27.87
CA LEU A 683 34.73 -37.91 28.70
C LEU A 683 34.07 -37.49 30.02
N ARG A 684 34.53 -36.40 30.65
CA ARG A 684 33.86 -35.82 31.83
C ARG A 684 32.46 -35.31 31.51
N ILE A 685 32.24 -34.79 30.30
CA ILE A 685 30.90 -34.37 29.84
C ILE A 685 29.98 -35.59 29.71
N ILE A 686 30.46 -36.68 29.11
CA ILE A 686 29.70 -37.93 28.99
C ILE A 686 29.41 -38.50 30.38
N GLU A 687 30.39 -38.55 31.26
CA GLU A 687 30.24 -39.07 32.63
C GLU A 687 29.14 -38.35 33.39
N GLN A 688 29.12 -37.01 33.30
CA GLN A 688 28.11 -36.17 33.95
C GLN A 688 26.69 -36.38 33.41
N ARG A 689 26.53 -36.82 32.16
CA ARG A 689 25.21 -36.89 31.49
C ARG A 689 24.68 -38.32 31.33
N HIS A 690 25.54 -39.24 30.91
CA HIS A 690 25.20 -40.63 30.62
C HIS A 690 25.77 -41.61 31.66
N GLY A 691 26.44 -41.11 32.70
CA GLY A 691 27.01 -41.91 33.77
C GLY A 691 28.41 -42.46 33.47
N LEU A 692 28.99 -43.05 34.51
CA LEU A 692 30.38 -43.54 34.52
C LEU A 692 30.62 -44.66 33.50
N GLU A 693 29.66 -45.58 33.34
CA GLU A 693 29.77 -46.73 32.44
C GLU A 693 29.92 -46.31 30.99
N MET A 694 29.09 -45.36 30.53
CA MET A 694 29.15 -44.86 29.15
C MET A 694 30.44 -44.09 28.89
N ALA A 695 30.89 -43.28 29.86
CA ALA A 695 32.17 -42.59 29.76
C ALA A 695 33.35 -43.57 29.68
N TRP A 696 33.30 -44.67 30.44
CA TRP A 696 34.30 -45.74 30.38
C TRP A 696 34.32 -46.42 29.01
N HIS A 697 33.16 -46.80 28.47
CA HIS A 697 33.07 -47.38 27.12
C HIS A 697 33.62 -46.43 26.05
N CYS A 698 33.26 -45.15 26.11
CA CYS A 698 33.79 -44.13 25.21
C CYS A 698 35.32 -43.99 25.33
N ARG A 699 35.86 -44.01 26.56
CA ARG A 699 37.31 -43.95 26.82
C ARG A 699 38.04 -45.14 26.20
N VAL A 700 37.50 -46.35 26.35
CA VAL A 700 38.08 -47.56 25.74
C VAL A 700 38.05 -47.47 24.21
N ALA A 701 36.95 -47.02 23.62
CA ALA A 701 36.82 -46.83 22.17
C ALA A 701 37.84 -45.82 21.62
N LEU A 702 37.97 -44.64 22.25
CA LEU A 702 38.94 -43.62 21.87
C LEU A 702 40.39 -44.10 22.01
N ARG A 703 40.71 -44.84 23.08
CA ARG A 703 42.03 -45.46 23.25
C ARG A 703 42.35 -46.45 22.14
N ARG A 704 41.39 -47.33 21.80
CA ARG A 704 41.55 -48.30 20.70
C ARG A 704 41.78 -47.61 19.36
N TRP A 705 41.04 -46.55 19.06
CA TRP A 705 41.23 -45.79 17.82
C TRP A 705 42.61 -45.13 17.76
N ARG A 706 43.05 -44.46 18.83
CA ARG A 706 44.40 -43.85 18.90
C ARG A 706 45.53 -44.89 18.75
N ALA A 707 45.36 -46.08 19.34
CA ALA A 707 46.33 -47.17 19.20
C ALA A 707 46.44 -47.65 17.73
N ARG A 708 45.30 -47.78 17.02
CA ARG A 708 45.29 -48.10 15.59
C ARG A 708 45.97 -47.02 14.74
N LEU A 709 45.68 -45.74 15.00
CA LEU A 709 46.34 -44.63 14.29
C LEU A 709 47.85 -44.64 14.51
N LYS A 710 48.31 -44.92 15.74
CA LYS A 710 49.75 -45.05 16.04
C LYS A 710 50.40 -46.18 15.21
N GLN A 711 49.72 -47.32 15.06
CA GLN A 711 50.20 -48.43 14.21
C GLN A 711 50.25 -48.03 12.73
N ILE A 712 49.25 -47.32 12.22
CA ILE A 712 49.20 -46.85 10.83
C ILE A 712 50.34 -45.87 10.54
N VAL A 713 50.54 -44.87 11.42
CA VAL A 713 51.64 -43.89 11.31
C VAL A 713 53.01 -44.58 11.37
N MET A 714 53.20 -45.53 12.30
CA MET A 714 54.44 -46.33 12.39
C MET A 714 54.73 -47.12 11.11
N ARG A 715 53.70 -47.70 10.48
CA ARG A 715 53.83 -48.42 9.20
C ARG A 715 54.15 -47.49 8.04
N LYS A 716 53.49 -46.33 7.97
CA LYS A 716 53.61 -45.38 6.85
C LYS A 716 54.95 -44.64 6.80
N TYR A 717 55.57 -44.38 7.95
CA TYR A 717 56.81 -43.59 8.04
C TYR A 717 58.06 -44.38 8.42
N GLY A 718 57.97 -45.71 8.61
CA GLY A 718 59.13 -46.56 8.90
C GLY A 718 59.85 -46.25 10.22
N ILE A 719 59.25 -45.45 11.11
CA ILE A 719 59.87 -45.01 12.36
C ILE A 719 59.80 -46.17 13.37
N LYS A 720 60.91 -46.90 13.50
CA LYS A 720 61.12 -47.83 14.63
C LYS A 720 61.40 -47.01 15.89
N ASN A 721 60.50 -47.14 16.87
CA ASN A 721 60.61 -46.65 18.26
C ASN A 721 60.92 -45.17 18.47
N ILE A 722 59.86 -44.37 18.66
CA ILE A 722 59.93 -43.25 19.59
C ILE A 722 59.40 -43.76 20.93
N GLU A 723 60.30 -43.84 21.91
CA GLU A 723 60.03 -44.24 23.27
C GLU A 723 58.92 -43.41 23.93
N SER A 724 58.20 -44.12 24.78
CA SER A 724 57.04 -43.73 25.57
C SER A 724 57.32 -42.63 26.59
N ARG A 725 57.35 -41.36 26.18
CA ARG A 725 57.14 -40.23 27.09
C ARG A 725 55.89 -39.46 26.69
N SER A 726 54.71 -39.96 27.09
CA SER A 726 53.45 -39.18 27.26
C SER A 726 52.22 -40.05 27.62
N THR A 727 52.30 -41.39 27.71
CA THR A 727 51.12 -42.23 27.93
C THR A 727 50.65 -42.38 29.38
N SER A 728 51.36 -41.82 30.37
CA SER A 728 51.00 -41.99 31.80
C SER A 728 49.90 -41.05 32.31
N GLY A 729 49.37 -40.15 31.49
CA GLY A 729 48.34 -39.17 31.91
C GLY A 729 46.90 -39.50 31.51
N TRP A 730 46.57 -40.73 31.13
CA TRP A 730 45.34 -41.06 30.39
C TRP A 730 44.45 -42.13 30.96
#